data_AF-A0A965PDR9-F1
#
_entry.id   AF-A0A965PDR9-F1
#
_cell.length_a   1.000
_cell.length_b   1.000
_cell.length_c   1.000
_cell.angle_alpha   90.00
_cell.angle_beta   90.00
_cell.angle_gamma   90.00
#
_symmetry.space_group_name_H-M   'P 1'
#
loop_
_entity.id
_entity.type
_entity.pdbx_description
1 polymer ?
#
loop_
_entity_poly.entity_id
_entity_poly.type
_entity_poly.pdbx_seq_one_letter_code
_entity_poly.pdbx_strand_id
1 'polypeptide(L)'
;PDGSARATSTWDQWSVTYPEYVPIGKFPMMHDGRLYCVIKDSQGRWTQIVGSVTGRPVDFTLLINDAGDKAGALEAEYGAPALAYAVSYDEVTALSRLNTTDSNFLVTTQRGSYLVKPDYANTIAGEPTMANQPLFAVGAIGPESITDLSGNTAVVSQEGIRTFNGVTQLKWEGRNDPIVRNIQGLFDDSLQTYGATVQFNNYVGFALKTIYGGGVVWWDDTLGQFVALDLYKGASQITQFAVVNTSSIRALYFTTADNRLFKAFAGDYAECALTLHDIAAESASASIAPQAVTASFIHSAQSGYWTASVVADSRTVTGSTRELVGVDVPAWRGNASAGKILVPTYNAGRAGIEIRWTGGAKLTRLDVDTSTSTDIEIEPLDTIAAQPLEELFIIVADDGVVNANRSAVHELMVNETGVTAFIGAGDHIYYNGTQAELDTNMAPYWNRARKQAPFYAAPGNHDNDTNSGSAFFAYMRQFPGRYNSVRFNYTEFFFFDTGLTTAGAQVNPENLPVLAASTQARWLINALQSSLARNRIVVWHHPAYSSGSSYSPGIAAMQPLLQRVKDAGATAVINGHTHLYERIVETIPQFTVGTGGHPLHGIGAINPNSKRILPTYGYLRLRASPVRSVFQFVNVNGEVLDEYIA
;
A
#
# COMPACT_ATOMS: atom_id res chain seq x y z
N PRO A 1 13.89 4.26 42.90
CA PRO A 1 12.97 3.19 43.34
C PRO A 1 13.77 1.97 43.78
N ASP A 2 13.54 1.46 44.99
CA ASP A 2 14.20 0.28 45.54
C ASP A 2 13.61 -1.05 45.02
N GLY A 3 12.65 -0.96 44.10
CA GLY A 3 11.96 -2.12 43.52
C GLY A 3 10.94 -2.75 44.45
N SER A 4 10.67 -2.16 45.62
CA SER A 4 9.60 -2.62 46.51
C SER A 4 8.22 -2.30 45.92
N ALA A 5 7.26 -3.19 46.15
CA ALA A 5 5.88 -3.04 45.74
C ALA A 5 4.94 -3.48 46.87
N ARG A 6 3.74 -2.89 46.93
CA ARG A 6 2.66 -3.29 47.83
C ARG A 6 1.36 -3.43 47.06
N ALA A 7 0.42 -4.20 47.62
CA ALA A 7 -0.94 -4.19 47.14
C ALA A 7 -1.61 -2.84 47.45
N THR A 8 -2.42 -2.37 46.51
CA THR A 8 -3.33 -1.23 46.69
C THR A 8 -4.64 -1.71 47.32
N SER A 9 -5.37 -0.76 47.90
CA SER A 9 -6.64 -1.04 48.56
C SER A 9 -7.77 -1.33 47.56
N THR A 10 -8.66 -2.24 47.96
CA THR A 10 -9.84 -2.63 47.17
C THR A 10 -11.04 -1.73 47.49
N TRP A 11 -12.12 -1.89 46.71
CA TRP A 11 -13.40 -1.22 46.99
C TRP A 11 -13.81 -1.40 48.46
N ASP A 12 -13.84 -2.63 48.97
CA ASP A 12 -14.29 -2.93 50.33
C ASP A 12 -13.42 -2.30 51.43
N GLN A 13 -12.15 -1.99 51.12
CA GLN A 13 -11.20 -1.41 52.06
C GLN A 13 -11.25 0.13 52.09
N TRP A 14 -11.88 0.75 51.09
CA TRP A 14 -12.02 2.21 51.02
C TRP A 14 -12.89 2.76 52.14
N SER A 15 -12.44 3.86 52.77
CA SER A 15 -13.21 4.64 53.74
C SER A 15 -12.81 6.12 53.70
N VAL A 16 -13.63 7.00 54.30
CA VAL A 16 -13.32 8.45 54.37
C VAL A 16 -11.98 8.74 55.04
N THR A 17 -11.58 7.93 56.03
CA THR A 17 -10.30 8.08 56.76
C THR A 17 -9.12 7.42 56.03
N TYR A 18 -9.40 6.51 55.10
CA TYR A 18 -8.40 5.84 54.26
C TYR A 18 -8.91 5.71 52.82
N PRO A 19 -8.86 6.80 52.04
CA PRO A 19 -9.57 6.93 50.77
C PRO A 19 -8.85 6.28 49.58
N GLU A 20 -8.05 5.23 49.81
CA GLU A 20 -7.35 4.49 48.76
C GLU A 20 -8.27 3.45 48.13
N TYR A 21 -8.34 3.44 46.80
CA TYR A 21 -9.15 2.49 46.03
C TYR A 21 -8.62 2.39 44.61
N VAL A 22 -8.23 1.19 44.18
CA VAL A 22 -7.78 0.93 42.81
C VAL A 22 -8.53 -0.29 42.25
N PRO A 23 -9.30 -0.15 41.15
CA PRO A 23 -9.99 -1.27 40.53
C PRO A 23 -8.99 -2.20 39.82
N ILE A 24 -9.38 -3.45 39.60
CA ILE A 24 -8.57 -4.41 38.85
C ILE A 24 -8.59 -4.03 37.36
N GLY A 25 -7.46 -3.53 36.86
CA GLY A 25 -7.33 -3.01 35.51
C GLY A 25 -6.09 -3.48 34.75
N LYS A 26 -6.10 -3.23 33.44
CA LYS A 26 -4.94 -3.36 32.52
C LYS A 26 -4.49 -1.99 32.02
N PHE A 27 -3.29 -1.95 31.47
CA PHE A 27 -2.70 -0.80 30.78
C PHE A 27 -2.70 0.48 31.62
N PRO A 28 -2.11 0.46 32.83
CA PRO A 28 -2.04 1.65 33.66
C PRO A 28 -1.25 2.75 32.94
N MET A 29 -1.85 3.94 32.83
CA MET A 29 -1.25 5.09 32.18
C MET A 29 -1.45 6.32 33.05
N MET A 30 -0.36 6.81 33.65
CA MET A 30 -0.37 8.12 34.31
C MET A 30 -0.42 9.21 33.24
N HIS A 31 -1.34 10.17 33.30
CA HIS A 31 -1.43 11.29 32.36
C HIS A 31 -2.08 12.49 33.07
N ASP A 32 -1.45 13.67 32.98
CA ASP A 32 -1.89 14.92 33.63
C ASP A 32 -2.33 14.78 35.11
N GLY A 33 -1.51 14.07 35.89
CA GLY A 33 -1.73 13.88 37.33
C GLY A 33 -2.82 12.87 37.68
N ARG A 34 -3.34 12.12 36.69
CA ARG A 34 -4.35 11.06 36.87
C ARG A 34 -3.80 9.72 36.41
N LEU A 35 -4.14 8.65 37.10
CA LEU A 35 -3.89 7.28 36.65
C LEU A 35 -5.12 6.75 35.92
N TYR A 36 -4.96 6.41 34.64
CA TYR A 36 -5.98 5.73 33.85
C TYR A 36 -5.69 4.23 33.78
N CYS A 37 -6.73 3.42 33.68
CA CYS A 37 -6.61 2.01 33.34
C CYS A 37 -7.87 1.50 32.63
N VAL A 38 -7.79 0.30 32.07
CA VAL A 38 -8.92 -0.38 31.43
C VAL A 38 -9.44 -1.47 32.35
N ILE A 39 -10.74 -1.47 32.62
CA ILE A 39 -11.45 -2.50 33.38
C ILE A 39 -12.41 -3.27 32.46
N LYS A 40 -13.02 -4.33 33.01
CA LYS A 40 -13.99 -5.15 32.29
C LYS A 40 -15.38 -4.52 32.26
N ASP A 41 -16.10 -4.70 31.16
CA ASP A 41 -17.55 -4.47 31.10
C ASP A 41 -18.34 -5.61 31.76
N SER A 42 -19.67 -5.47 31.78
CA SER A 42 -20.59 -6.47 32.33
C SER A 42 -20.55 -7.83 31.61
N GLN A 43 -19.96 -7.90 30.41
CA GLN A 43 -19.73 -9.13 29.64
C GLN A 43 -18.32 -9.70 29.85
N GLY A 44 -17.49 -9.07 30.68
CA GLY A 44 -16.14 -9.51 31.01
C GLY A 44 -15.06 -9.08 30.00
N ARG A 45 -15.37 -8.18 29.06
CA ARG A 45 -14.46 -7.68 28.01
C ARG A 45 -13.75 -6.40 28.45
N TRP A 46 -12.48 -6.23 28.08
CA TRP A 46 -11.67 -5.06 28.48
C TRP A 46 -12.00 -3.81 27.64
N THR A 47 -13.16 -3.18 27.87
CA THR A 47 -13.66 -2.06 27.04
C THR A 47 -13.78 -0.73 27.79
N GLN A 48 -13.69 -0.75 29.11
CA GLN A 48 -14.08 0.35 29.99
C GLN A 48 -12.86 1.09 30.53
N ILE A 49 -12.74 2.38 30.28
CA ILE A 49 -11.64 3.23 30.74
C ILE A 49 -12.10 3.94 32.01
N VAL A 50 -11.29 3.88 33.05
CA VAL A 50 -11.53 4.54 34.33
C VAL A 50 -10.31 5.36 34.75
N GLY A 51 -10.53 6.39 35.55
CA GLY A 51 -9.49 7.31 35.99
C GLY A 51 -9.47 7.54 37.50
N SER A 52 -8.27 7.75 38.04
CA SER A 52 -8.05 8.21 39.41
C SER A 52 -8.53 9.64 39.61
N VAL A 53 -8.66 10.09 40.86
CA VAL A 53 -8.83 11.49 41.22
C VAL A 53 -7.57 12.28 40.83
N THR A 54 -7.75 13.52 40.40
CA THR A 54 -6.66 14.39 39.95
C THR A 54 -5.68 14.66 41.08
N GLY A 55 -4.39 14.36 40.84
CA GLY A 55 -3.32 14.47 41.83
C GLY A 55 -3.24 13.31 42.84
N ARG A 56 -4.15 12.33 42.75
CA ARG A 56 -4.28 11.21 43.69
C ARG A 56 -4.35 9.88 42.92
N PRO A 57 -3.22 9.39 42.37
CA PRO A 57 -3.20 8.29 41.41
C PRO A 57 -3.62 6.92 41.95
N VAL A 58 -3.68 6.76 43.27
CA VAL A 58 -4.12 5.51 43.93
C VAL A 58 -5.56 5.57 44.44
N ASP A 59 -6.28 6.66 44.13
CA ASP A 59 -7.65 6.89 44.59
C ASP A 59 -8.56 7.02 43.36
N PHE A 60 -9.26 5.94 42.99
CA PHE A 60 -10.15 5.93 41.83
C PHE A 60 -11.47 6.66 42.08
N THR A 61 -11.94 7.35 41.05
CA THR A 61 -13.15 8.19 41.13
C THR A 61 -14.35 7.31 41.50
N LEU A 62 -15.12 7.73 42.51
CA LEU A 62 -16.31 7.04 42.98
C LEU A 62 -17.37 8.06 43.42
N LEU A 63 -18.61 7.60 43.52
CA LEU A 63 -19.74 8.39 43.98
C LEU A 63 -19.84 8.34 45.51
N ILE A 64 -19.89 9.51 46.14
CA ILE A 64 -20.11 9.68 47.58
C ILE A 64 -21.51 10.23 47.85
N ASN A 65 -22.03 9.95 49.04
CA ASN A 65 -23.27 10.55 49.55
C ASN A 65 -22.97 11.87 50.30
N ASP A 66 -24.03 12.54 50.78
CA ASP A 66 -23.92 13.81 51.52
C ASP A 66 -23.14 13.69 52.85
N ALA A 67 -22.96 12.48 53.39
CA ALA A 67 -22.16 12.21 54.57
C ALA A 67 -20.67 11.99 54.26
N GLY A 68 -20.29 11.94 52.97
CA GLY A 68 -18.93 11.67 52.50
C GLY A 68 -18.58 10.20 52.35
N ASP A 69 -19.49 9.29 52.73
CA ASP A 69 -19.33 7.84 52.56
C ASP A 69 -19.66 7.41 51.12
N LYS A 70 -19.35 6.16 50.76
CA LYS A 70 -19.77 5.56 49.49
C LYS A 70 -21.28 5.73 49.29
N ALA A 71 -21.68 6.11 48.08
CA ALA A 71 -23.10 6.30 47.73
C ALA A 71 -23.93 5.00 47.77
N GLY A 72 -23.27 3.83 47.74
CA GLY A 72 -23.90 2.53 47.94
C GLY A 72 -22.89 1.40 48.09
N ALA A 73 -23.39 0.16 48.19
CA ALA A 73 -22.57 -1.02 48.48
C ALA A 73 -21.88 -1.62 47.24
N LEU A 74 -22.47 -1.47 46.06
CA LEU A 74 -22.03 -2.12 44.83
C LEU A 74 -21.00 -1.27 44.07
N GLU A 75 -19.79 -1.80 43.90
CA GLU A 75 -18.73 -1.16 43.12
C GLU A 75 -19.18 -0.84 41.68
N ALA A 76 -19.95 -1.74 41.07
CA ALA A 76 -20.43 -1.58 39.69
C ALA A 76 -21.35 -0.35 39.50
N GLU A 77 -22.05 0.07 40.56
CA GLU A 77 -23.03 1.16 40.51
C GLU A 77 -22.49 2.48 41.08
N TYR A 78 -21.51 2.41 41.99
CA TYR A 78 -21.03 3.57 42.74
C TYR A 78 -19.52 3.76 42.74
N GLY A 79 -18.74 2.78 42.28
CA GLY A 79 -17.28 2.84 42.17
C GLY A 79 -16.81 3.36 40.80
N ALA A 80 -15.56 3.05 40.47
CA ALA A 80 -14.98 3.43 39.19
C ALA A 80 -15.79 2.96 37.95
N PRO A 81 -16.40 1.75 37.94
CA PRO A 81 -17.21 1.30 36.80
C PRO A 81 -18.42 2.20 36.50
N ALA A 82 -18.98 2.88 37.50
CA ALA A 82 -20.13 3.76 37.33
C ALA A 82 -19.81 4.99 36.48
N LEU A 83 -18.54 5.38 36.46
CA LEU A 83 -18.01 6.54 35.73
C LEU A 83 -17.11 6.11 34.57
N ALA A 84 -17.18 4.85 34.18
CA ALA A 84 -16.37 4.32 33.11
C ALA A 84 -16.75 4.92 31.75
N TYR A 85 -15.75 5.04 30.89
CA TYR A 85 -15.89 5.56 29.54
C TYR A 85 -15.43 4.51 28.53
N ALA A 86 -16.18 4.33 27.45
CA ALA A 86 -15.80 3.42 26.37
C ALA A 86 -15.67 4.17 25.05
N VAL A 87 -14.60 3.90 24.31
CA VAL A 87 -14.39 4.48 22.97
C VAL A 87 -15.09 3.67 21.87
N SER A 88 -15.34 2.38 22.11
CA SER A 88 -15.98 1.45 21.17
C SER A 88 -16.46 0.18 21.88
N TYR A 89 -17.05 -0.75 21.13
CA TYR A 89 -17.40 -2.09 21.63
C TYR A 89 -16.25 -3.11 21.56
N ASP A 90 -15.16 -2.78 20.88
CA ASP A 90 -13.98 -3.65 20.76
C ASP A 90 -13.09 -3.53 22.01
N GLU A 91 -12.38 -4.60 22.35
CA GLU A 91 -11.44 -4.59 23.47
C GLU A 91 -10.31 -3.59 23.25
N VAL A 92 -10.02 -2.81 24.28
CA VAL A 92 -8.88 -1.89 24.31
C VAL A 92 -7.61 -2.71 24.35
N THR A 93 -6.70 -2.42 23.44
CA THR A 93 -5.39 -3.06 23.33
C THR A 93 -4.30 -2.24 24.00
N ALA A 94 -4.45 -0.91 24.08
CA ALA A 94 -3.50 -0.03 24.76
C ALA A 94 -4.11 1.33 25.15
N LEU A 95 -3.51 1.92 26.19
CA LEU A 95 -3.60 3.34 26.52
C LEU A 95 -2.19 3.92 26.36
N SER A 96 -2.04 5.02 25.63
CA SER A 96 -0.74 5.68 25.45
C SER A 96 -0.88 7.19 25.50
N ARG A 97 0.13 7.86 26.08
CA ARG A 97 0.27 9.31 25.94
C ARG A 97 0.61 9.65 24.50
N LEU A 98 0.30 10.87 24.12
CA LEU A 98 0.76 11.46 22.86
C LEU A 98 1.63 12.66 23.17
N ASN A 99 2.62 12.90 22.31
CA ASN A 99 3.44 14.10 22.38
C ASN A 99 2.69 15.29 21.76
N THR A 100 1.57 15.68 22.37
CA THR A 100 0.73 16.81 21.96
C THR A 100 0.71 17.89 23.03
N THR A 101 0.49 19.14 22.63
CA THR A 101 0.31 20.26 23.57
C THR A 101 -1.01 20.19 24.36
N ASP A 102 -1.98 19.45 23.81
CA ASP A 102 -3.26 19.22 24.45
C ASP A 102 -3.17 18.01 25.39
N SER A 103 -3.89 18.04 26.50
CA SER A 103 -4.07 16.97 27.51
C SER A 103 -4.71 15.67 26.98
N ASN A 104 -4.60 15.40 25.70
CA ASN A 104 -5.19 14.25 25.02
C ASN A 104 -4.31 13.02 25.16
N PHE A 105 -4.92 11.85 25.05
CA PHE A 105 -4.20 10.58 25.01
C PHE A 105 -4.81 9.63 23.97
N LEU A 106 -4.05 8.62 23.58
CA LEU A 106 -4.43 7.62 22.60
C LEU A 106 -5.04 6.41 23.30
N VAL A 107 -6.15 5.94 22.74
CA VAL A 107 -6.74 4.65 23.05
C VAL A 107 -6.80 3.83 21.77
N THR A 108 -6.28 2.61 21.82
CA THR A 108 -6.33 1.70 20.68
C THR A 108 -7.17 0.47 20.99
N THR A 109 -7.81 -0.05 19.96
CA THR A 109 -8.40 -1.39 19.90
C THR A 109 -7.77 -2.12 18.72
N GLN A 110 -8.08 -3.40 18.53
CA GLN A 110 -7.59 -4.13 17.37
C GLN A 110 -8.03 -3.50 16.03
N ARG A 111 -9.19 -2.80 16.01
CA ARG A 111 -9.86 -2.28 14.81
C ARG A 111 -10.03 -0.76 14.80
N GLY A 112 -9.40 -0.06 15.73
CA GLY A 112 -9.61 1.37 15.87
C GLY A 112 -8.57 2.03 16.73
N SER A 113 -8.29 3.30 16.43
CA SER A 113 -7.52 4.18 17.28
C SER A 113 -8.27 5.48 17.47
N TYR A 114 -8.28 5.96 18.71
CA TYR A 114 -9.11 7.04 19.17
C TYR A 114 -8.27 8.01 19.97
N LEU A 115 -8.39 9.29 19.63
CA LEU A 115 -7.89 10.37 20.47
C LEU A 115 -8.95 10.63 21.55
N VAL A 116 -8.60 10.47 22.82
CA VAL A 116 -9.48 10.78 23.95
C VAL A 116 -9.08 12.12 24.53
N LYS A 117 -10.10 12.97 24.70
CA LYS A 117 -10.01 14.35 25.16
C LYS A 117 -10.77 14.48 26.48
N PRO A 118 -10.07 14.66 27.61
CA PRO A 118 -10.72 15.04 28.86
C PRO A 118 -11.39 16.41 28.74
N ASP A 119 -12.68 16.48 29.06
CA ASP A 119 -13.47 17.71 29.08
C ASP A 119 -13.63 18.21 30.52
N TYR A 120 -12.88 19.25 30.86
CA TYR A 120 -12.92 19.90 32.17
C TYR A 120 -14.04 20.93 32.32
N ALA A 121 -14.76 21.27 31.25
CA ALA A 121 -15.93 22.15 31.33
C ALA A 121 -17.15 21.39 31.87
N ASN A 122 -17.21 20.08 31.62
CA ASN A 122 -18.27 19.20 32.10
C ASN A 122 -17.68 18.14 33.03
N THR A 123 -17.93 18.26 34.33
CA THR A 123 -17.39 17.34 35.34
C THR A 123 -18.46 16.45 35.95
N ILE A 124 -18.12 15.19 36.24
CA ILE A 124 -18.92 14.28 37.08
C ILE A 124 -18.04 13.88 38.27
N ALA A 125 -18.60 13.93 39.48
CA ALA A 125 -17.86 13.70 40.73
C ALA A 125 -16.59 14.56 40.88
N GLY A 126 -16.63 15.79 40.33
CA GLY A 126 -15.49 16.73 40.37
C GLY A 126 -14.38 16.42 39.36
N GLU A 127 -14.58 15.45 38.46
CA GLU A 127 -13.58 15.01 37.50
C GLU A 127 -14.07 15.14 36.05
N PRO A 128 -13.14 15.34 35.09
CA PRO A 128 -13.52 15.61 33.71
C PRO A 128 -14.26 14.44 33.09
N THR A 129 -15.29 14.75 32.30
CA THR A 129 -15.88 13.78 31.38
C THR A 129 -14.95 13.54 30.20
N MET A 130 -15.27 12.56 29.36
CA MET A 130 -14.42 12.17 28.22
C MET A 130 -15.18 12.32 26.92
N ALA A 131 -14.50 12.88 25.92
CA ALA A 131 -14.90 12.82 24.53
C ALA A 131 -13.85 12.07 23.72
N ASN A 132 -14.25 11.37 22.66
CA ASN A 132 -13.34 10.72 21.75
C ASN A 132 -13.49 11.24 20.32
N GLN A 133 -12.38 11.19 19.60
CA GLN A 133 -12.30 11.46 18.18
C GLN A 133 -11.66 10.24 17.51
N PRO A 134 -12.39 9.50 16.66
CA PRO A 134 -11.81 8.43 15.86
C PRO A 134 -10.68 8.98 14.98
N LEU A 135 -9.53 8.31 15.02
CA LEU A 135 -8.37 8.63 14.20
C LEU A 135 -8.31 7.71 12.98
N PHE A 136 -8.24 6.39 13.18
CA PHE A 136 -8.09 5.40 12.11
C PHE A 136 -8.73 4.06 12.49
N ALA A 137 -9.08 3.25 11.48
CA ALA A 137 -9.79 1.97 11.63
C ALA A 137 -8.85 0.76 11.88
N VAL A 138 -7.75 1.01 12.58
CA VAL A 138 -6.76 0.01 13.00
C VAL A 138 -6.14 0.47 14.32
N GLY A 139 -5.61 -0.42 15.13
CA GLY A 139 -4.87 0.01 16.32
C GLY A 139 -3.72 -0.89 16.68
N ALA A 140 -3.02 -0.48 17.74
CA ALA A 140 -1.83 -1.17 18.22
C ALA A 140 -2.17 -2.58 18.72
N ILE A 141 -1.25 -3.53 18.52
CA ILE A 141 -1.42 -4.91 19.04
C ILE A 141 -1.43 -4.93 20.56
N GLY A 142 -0.67 -4.04 21.20
CA GLY A 142 -0.60 -3.89 22.64
C GLY A 142 0.11 -2.61 23.08
N PRO A 143 0.29 -2.38 24.39
CA PRO A 143 0.92 -1.17 24.92
C PRO A 143 2.38 -1.00 24.49
N GLU A 144 3.11 -2.11 24.32
CA GLU A 144 4.50 -2.09 23.87
C GLU A 144 4.64 -1.77 22.37
N SER A 145 3.53 -1.76 21.63
CA SER A 145 3.50 -1.53 20.18
C SER A 145 3.35 -0.06 19.79
N ILE A 146 3.54 0.89 20.72
CA ILE A 146 3.33 2.32 20.48
C ILE A 146 4.61 3.08 20.83
N THR A 147 5.06 3.94 19.94
CA THR A 147 6.26 4.76 20.15
C THR A 147 6.14 6.09 19.42
N ASP A 148 6.92 7.07 19.83
CA ASP A 148 7.03 8.34 19.13
C ASP A 148 8.19 8.30 18.13
N LEU A 149 7.97 8.94 16.99
CA LEU A 149 8.97 9.35 15.99
C LEU A 149 9.07 10.87 16.03
N SER A 150 10.14 11.46 15.50
CA SER A 150 10.28 12.92 15.42
C SER A 150 9.09 13.57 14.69
N GLY A 151 8.10 14.05 15.46
CA GLY A 151 6.88 14.71 14.99
C GLY A 151 5.66 13.82 14.75
N ASN A 152 5.76 12.49 14.88
CA ASN A 152 4.65 11.54 14.66
C ASN A 152 4.61 10.48 15.76
N THR A 153 3.47 9.83 15.95
CA THR A 153 3.35 8.62 16.78
C THR A 153 3.22 7.41 15.85
N ALA A 154 4.01 6.37 16.10
CA ALA A 154 4.00 5.12 15.37
C ALA A 154 3.40 3.99 16.20
N VAL A 155 2.64 3.11 15.53
CA VAL A 155 2.01 1.93 16.13
C VAL A 155 2.31 0.68 15.29
N VAL A 156 2.59 -0.43 15.95
CA VAL A 156 2.59 -1.77 15.31
C VAL A 156 1.18 -2.33 15.41
N SER A 157 0.55 -2.48 14.25
CA SER A 157 -0.80 -3.01 14.08
C SER A 157 -0.80 -4.40 13.44
N GLN A 158 -1.98 -5.01 13.35
CA GLN A 158 -2.15 -6.29 12.64
C GLN A 158 -1.70 -6.25 11.17
N GLU A 159 -1.66 -5.06 10.56
CA GLU A 159 -1.25 -4.89 9.18
C GLU A 159 0.18 -4.31 9.04
N GLY A 160 0.98 -4.36 10.10
CA GLY A 160 2.33 -3.79 10.16
C GLY A 160 2.38 -2.41 10.82
N ILE A 161 3.41 -1.64 10.50
CA ILE A 161 3.66 -0.31 11.10
C ILE A 161 2.71 0.73 10.50
N ARG A 162 2.16 1.61 11.34
CA ARG A 162 1.36 2.78 10.95
C ARG A 162 1.87 3.98 11.74
N THR A 163 1.93 5.16 11.14
CA THR A 163 2.19 6.39 11.87
C THR A 163 1.01 7.36 11.77
N PHE A 164 1.01 8.39 12.62
CA PHE A 164 0.10 9.52 12.54
C PHE A 164 0.69 10.74 13.25
N ASN A 165 0.35 11.93 12.78
CA ASN A 165 0.72 13.17 13.46
C ASN A 165 -0.31 13.56 14.55
N GLY A 166 0.11 13.60 15.81
CA GLY A 166 -0.75 13.95 16.94
C GLY A 166 -1.22 15.41 16.98
N VAL A 167 -0.50 16.35 16.35
CA VAL A 167 -0.76 17.80 16.43
C VAL A 167 -1.69 18.27 15.31
N THR A 168 -1.44 17.87 14.07
CA THR A 168 -2.25 18.32 12.92
C THR A 168 -3.59 17.57 12.79
N GLN A 169 -3.79 16.50 13.60
CA GLN A 169 -5.01 15.67 13.62
C GLN A 169 -5.48 15.27 12.21
N LEU A 170 -4.55 15.12 11.27
CA LEU A 170 -4.87 14.81 9.89
C LEU A 170 -5.47 13.41 9.83
N LYS A 171 -6.77 13.37 9.49
CA LYS A 171 -7.64 12.18 9.50
C LYS A 171 -7.31 11.10 8.45
N TRP A 172 -6.12 11.11 7.84
CA TRP A 172 -5.83 10.22 6.71
C TRP A 172 -4.36 9.78 6.68
N GLU A 173 -4.02 8.83 7.54
CA GLU A 173 -2.83 7.99 7.39
C GLU A 173 -3.27 6.51 7.39
N GLY A 174 -3.94 6.09 6.32
CA GLY A 174 -4.27 4.69 6.06
C GLY A 174 -3.36 4.13 4.97
N ARG A 175 -2.77 2.94 5.20
CA ARG A 175 -1.95 2.05 4.31
C ARG A 175 -0.86 2.65 3.39
N ASN A 176 -0.85 3.95 3.12
CA ASN A 176 0.04 4.70 2.23
C ASN A 176 0.88 5.71 3.02
N ASP A 177 1.18 5.40 4.28
CA ASP A 177 2.09 6.20 5.09
C ASP A 177 3.44 6.33 4.34
N PRO A 178 3.84 7.55 3.92
CA PRO A 178 5.09 7.77 3.20
C PRO A 178 6.30 7.21 3.95
N ILE A 179 6.25 7.18 5.29
CA ILE A 179 7.30 6.67 6.17
C ILE A 179 7.48 5.17 5.97
N VAL A 180 6.38 4.40 5.91
CA VAL A 180 6.39 2.93 5.90
C VAL A 180 6.47 2.35 4.47
N ARG A 181 6.20 3.15 3.43
CA ARG A 181 6.20 2.73 2.02
C ARG A 181 7.48 1.98 1.60
N ASN A 182 8.65 2.43 2.07
CA ASN A 182 9.94 1.85 1.66
C ASN A 182 10.21 0.45 2.23
N ILE A 183 9.48 0.05 3.28
CA ILE A 183 9.62 -1.25 3.92
C ILE A 183 8.40 -2.14 3.74
N GLN A 184 7.41 -1.73 2.93
CA GLN A 184 6.19 -2.50 2.71
C GLN A 184 6.48 -3.91 2.17
N GLY A 185 7.52 -4.05 1.33
CA GLY A 185 7.96 -5.35 0.81
C GLY A 185 8.56 -6.30 1.86
N LEU A 186 8.81 -5.85 3.10
CA LEU A 186 9.22 -6.73 4.20
C LEU A 186 8.06 -7.51 4.82
N PHE A 187 6.81 -7.15 4.52
CA PHE A 187 5.62 -7.76 5.09
C PHE A 187 4.87 -8.55 4.01
N ASP A 188 4.40 -9.75 4.36
CA ASP A 188 3.46 -10.52 3.53
C ASP A 188 2.01 -10.14 3.88
N ASP A 189 1.03 -10.79 3.25
CA ASP A 189 -0.40 -10.62 3.58
C ASP A 189 -0.79 -11.23 4.94
N SER A 190 0.17 -11.78 5.71
CA SER A 190 -0.13 -12.37 7.01
C SER A 190 -0.26 -11.29 8.09
N LEU A 191 -1.31 -11.40 8.89
CA LEU A 191 -1.55 -10.46 9.97
C LEU A 191 -0.49 -10.62 11.08
N GLN A 192 0.00 -9.49 11.58
CA GLN A 192 0.84 -9.42 12.76
C GLN A 192 0.05 -9.87 13.99
N THR A 193 0.65 -10.75 14.79
CA THR A 193 0.07 -11.27 16.04
C THR A 193 0.85 -10.84 17.28
N TYR A 194 1.99 -10.17 17.09
CA TYR A 194 2.82 -9.59 18.14
C TYR A 194 3.47 -8.30 17.62
N GLY A 195 3.86 -7.42 18.53
CA GLY A 195 4.50 -6.17 18.20
C GLY A 195 5.12 -5.54 19.43
N ALA A 196 6.34 -5.05 19.30
CA ALA A 196 7.00 -4.26 20.33
C ALA A 196 7.80 -3.14 19.68
N THR A 197 7.97 -2.04 20.40
CA THR A 197 8.72 -0.88 19.93
C THR A 197 9.69 -0.42 21.00
N VAL A 198 10.78 0.23 20.58
CA VAL A 198 11.77 0.77 21.51
C VAL A 198 12.48 1.97 20.92
N GLN A 199 12.67 3.00 21.74
CA GLN A 199 13.62 4.06 21.44
C GLN A 199 14.95 3.74 22.09
N PHE A 200 16.02 3.68 21.30
CA PHE A 200 17.36 3.39 21.77
C PHE A 200 18.40 4.25 21.04
N ASN A 201 19.03 5.16 21.77
CA ASN A 201 19.86 6.23 21.20
C ASN A 201 19.06 7.11 20.22
N ASN A 202 19.50 7.21 18.97
CA ASN A 202 18.82 7.97 17.91
C ASN A 202 17.96 7.05 17.02
N TYR A 203 17.73 5.81 17.44
CA TYR A 203 17.00 4.82 16.66
C TYR A 203 15.69 4.43 17.33
N VAL A 204 14.71 4.11 16.50
CA VAL A 204 13.44 3.52 16.91
C VAL A 204 13.34 2.13 16.29
N GLY A 205 13.31 1.11 17.15
CA GLY A 205 13.19 -0.28 16.75
C GLY A 205 11.74 -0.74 16.78
N PHE A 206 11.33 -1.50 15.77
CA PHE A 206 10.03 -2.14 15.66
C PHE A 206 10.22 -3.65 15.56
N ALA A 207 9.84 -4.40 16.59
CA ALA A 207 9.82 -5.86 16.56
C ALA A 207 8.49 -6.36 16.00
N LEU A 208 8.53 -7.06 14.88
CA LEU A 208 7.37 -7.66 14.23
C LEU A 208 7.77 -8.78 13.26
N LYS A 209 6.78 -9.46 12.68
CA LYS A 209 7.00 -10.50 11.67
C LYS A 209 7.29 -9.87 10.32
N THR A 210 8.32 -10.37 9.64
CA THR A 210 8.69 -10.04 8.26
C THR A 210 8.67 -11.30 7.39
N ILE A 211 8.84 -11.16 6.08
CA ILE A 211 9.03 -12.29 5.14
C ILE A 211 10.25 -13.15 5.47
N TYR A 212 11.21 -12.60 6.24
CA TYR A 212 12.41 -13.32 6.70
C TYR A 212 12.24 -13.93 8.10
N GLY A 213 11.03 -13.88 8.67
CA GLY A 213 10.72 -14.28 10.04
C GLY A 213 10.63 -13.09 10.99
N GLY A 214 10.65 -13.37 12.30
CA GLY A 214 10.62 -12.32 13.32
C GLY A 214 11.93 -11.53 13.37
N GLY A 215 11.83 -10.21 13.43
CA GLY A 215 13.00 -9.33 13.44
C GLY A 215 12.68 -7.96 14.01
N VAL A 216 13.72 -7.11 14.09
CA VAL A 216 13.61 -5.71 14.50
C VAL A 216 13.95 -4.82 13.32
N VAL A 217 12.97 -4.05 12.84
CA VAL A 217 13.17 -3.03 11.81
C VAL A 217 13.58 -1.73 12.50
N TRP A 218 14.68 -1.12 12.07
CA TRP A 218 15.25 0.07 12.70
C TRP A 218 15.01 1.32 11.87
N TRP A 219 14.41 2.32 12.50
CA TRP A 219 14.27 3.69 12.02
C TRP A 219 15.35 4.58 12.63
N ASP A 220 16.03 5.38 11.81
CA ASP A 220 16.95 6.41 12.27
C ASP A 220 16.19 7.74 12.37
N ASP A 221 16.02 8.23 13.61
CA ASP A 221 15.23 9.43 13.88
C ASP A 221 15.94 10.72 13.44
N THR A 222 17.26 10.66 13.24
CA THR A 222 18.04 11.80 12.72
C THR A 222 17.93 11.89 11.20
N LEU A 223 17.92 10.75 10.51
CA LEU A 223 17.83 10.69 9.05
C LEU A 223 16.39 10.66 8.52
N GLY A 224 15.42 10.28 9.36
CA GLY A 224 14.03 10.14 8.96
C GLY A 224 13.80 8.99 7.98
N GLN A 225 14.47 7.85 8.18
CA GLN A 225 14.33 6.68 7.31
C GLN A 225 14.63 5.35 8.04
N PHE A 226 14.08 4.25 7.51
CA PHE A 226 14.45 2.90 7.92
C PHE A 226 15.85 2.54 7.40
N VAL A 227 16.70 2.01 8.27
CA VAL A 227 18.14 1.80 7.99
C VAL A 227 18.59 0.34 8.10
N ALA A 228 17.87 -0.50 8.83
CA ALA A 228 18.27 -1.89 9.05
C ALA A 228 17.09 -2.80 9.41
N LEU A 229 17.29 -4.10 9.17
CA LEU A 229 16.48 -5.21 9.69
C LEU A 229 17.41 -6.18 10.41
N ASP A 230 17.23 -6.31 11.73
CA ASP A 230 17.96 -7.28 12.53
C ASP A 230 17.15 -8.57 12.68
N LEU A 231 17.77 -9.69 12.36
CA LEU A 231 17.19 -11.03 12.51
C LEU A 231 17.87 -11.78 13.66
N TYR A 232 17.15 -11.99 14.75
CA TYR A 232 17.65 -12.71 15.93
C TYR A 232 17.37 -14.22 15.79
N LYS A 233 18.20 -14.91 15.00
CA LYS A 233 18.06 -16.37 14.79
C LYS A 233 18.07 -17.12 16.14
N GLY A 234 17.01 -17.90 16.39
CA GLY A 234 16.86 -18.68 17.62
C GLY A 234 16.19 -17.94 18.78
N ALA A 235 15.88 -16.65 18.63
CA ALA A 235 14.94 -15.95 19.50
C ALA A 235 13.50 -16.17 19.00
N SER A 236 12.57 -16.37 19.93
CA SER A 236 11.14 -16.35 19.60
C SER A 236 10.65 -14.91 19.36
N GLN A 237 9.35 -14.74 19.12
CA GLN A 237 8.71 -13.44 18.90
C GLN A 237 9.01 -12.47 20.04
N ILE A 238 9.59 -11.31 19.72
CA ILE A 238 9.93 -10.27 20.70
C ILE A 238 8.66 -9.55 21.14
N THR A 239 8.38 -9.54 22.44
CA THR A 239 7.13 -9.01 23.01
C THR A 239 7.32 -7.73 23.81
N GLN A 240 8.52 -7.47 24.32
CA GLN A 240 8.82 -6.28 25.10
C GLN A 240 10.32 -5.95 25.03
N PHE A 241 10.64 -4.66 25.12
CA PHE A 241 12.00 -4.16 25.25
C PHE A 241 12.24 -3.53 26.61
N ALA A 242 13.50 -3.50 27.04
CA ALA A 242 13.94 -2.76 28.21
C ALA A 242 15.27 -2.06 27.92
N VAL A 243 15.33 -0.77 28.22
CA VAL A 243 16.54 0.05 28.03
C VAL A 243 17.15 0.36 29.39
N VAL A 244 18.43 0.03 29.55
CA VAL A 244 19.26 0.50 30.67
C VAL A 244 20.10 1.66 30.15
N ASN A 245 19.81 2.87 30.63
CA ASN A 245 20.54 4.07 30.27
C ASN A 245 21.00 4.79 31.55
N THR A 246 22.16 4.40 32.06
CA THR A 246 22.81 5.04 33.21
C THR A 246 24.04 5.81 32.73
N SER A 247 24.69 6.57 33.62
CA SER A 247 25.94 7.27 33.31
C SER A 247 27.09 6.33 32.89
N SER A 248 27.01 5.04 33.23
CA SER A 248 28.06 4.04 33.01
C SER A 248 27.69 2.92 32.06
N ILE A 249 26.40 2.67 31.83
CA ILE A 249 25.91 1.55 31.02
C ILE A 249 24.80 2.03 30.10
N ARG A 250 24.95 1.73 28.81
CA ARG A 250 23.89 1.77 27.82
C ARG A 250 23.68 0.38 27.26
N ALA A 251 22.53 -0.22 27.53
CA ALA A 251 22.22 -1.57 27.08
C ALA A 251 20.74 -1.69 26.71
N LEU A 252 20.48 -2.48 25.68
CA LEU A 252 19.15 -2.87 25.24
C LEU A 252 18.93 -4.34 25.57
N TYR A 253 17.77 -4.64 26.15
CA TYR A 253 17.31 -5.98 26.42
C TYR A 253 15.93 -6.19 25.79
N PHE A 254 15.57 -7.44 25.56
CA PHE A 254 14.23 -7.79 25.13
C PHE A 254 13.79 -9.13 25.68
N THR A 255 12.49 -9.28 25.86
CA THR A 255 11.85 -10.55 26.19
C THR A 255 11.08 -11.10 25.00
N THR A 256 10.93 -12.42 25.00
CA THR A 256 10.24 -13.14 23.93
C THR A 256 9.01 -13.87 24.44
N ALA A 257 8.11 -14.27 23.53
CA ALA A 257 6.84 -14.94 23.85
C ALA A 257 7.00 -16.27 24.62
N ASP A 258 8.18 -16.89 24.57
CA ASP A 258 8.57 -18.07 25.37
C ASP A 258 9.23 -17.71 26.72
N ASN A 259 9.06 -16.46 27.19
CA ASN A 259 9.54 -15.94 28.48
C ASN A 259 11.06 -15.98 28.68
N ARG A 260 11.83 -15.76 27.61
CA ARG A 260 13.30 -15.66 27.69
C ARG A 260 13.73 -14.20 27.62
N LEU A 261 14.79 -13.86 28.36
CA LEU A 261 15.41 -12.53 28.36
C LEU A 261 16.71 -12.57 27.57
N PHE A 262 16.87 -11.62 26.65
CA PHE A 262 18.07 -11.46 25.84
C PHE A 262 18.64 -10.05 26.01
N LYS A 263 19.96 -9.94 25.91
CA LYS A 263 20.66 -8.67 25.74
C LYS A 263 20.93 -8.48 24.24
N ALA A 264 20.38 -7.42 23.65
CA ALA A 264 20.66 -7.08 22.26
C ALA A 264 22.13 -6.66 22.08
N PHE A 265 22.70 -6.94 20.92
CA PHE A 265 24.10 -6.60 20.57
C PHE A 265 25.14 -7.15 21.55
N ALA A 266 24.84 -8.26 22.25
CA ALA A 266 25.74 -8.85 23.24
C ALA A 266 26.85 -9.72 22.64
N GLY A 267 26.72 -10.12 21.38
CA GLY A 267 27.72 -10.95 20.69
C GLY A 267 28.92 -10.13 20.23
N ASP A 268 30.07 -10.80 20.12
CA ASP A 268 31.32 -10.20 19.65
C ASP A 268 31.29 -9.85 18.14
N TYR A 269 30.39 -10.50 17.38
CA TYR A 269 30.22 -10.27 15.95
C TYR A 269 28.76 -10.48 15.51
N ALA A 270 28.38 -9.78 14.44
CA ALA A 270 27.15 -10.01 13.69
C ALA A 270 27.50 -10.38 12.24
N GLU A 271 26.65 -11.19 11.61
CA GLU A 271 26.69 -11.35 10.15
C GLU A 271 25.83 -10.24 9.53
N CYS A 272 26.47 -9.36 8.79
CA CYS A 272 25.80 -8.34 8.01
C CYS A 272 25.47 -8.90 6.62
N ALA A 273 24.35 -8.47 6.05
CA ALA A 273 23.97 -8.82 4.69
C ALA A 273 23.49 -7.57 3.94
N LEU A 274 23.84 -7.49 2.65
CA LEU A 274 23.30 -6.51 1.71
C LEU A 274 22.83 -7.26 0.47
N THR A 275 21.55 -7.12 0.15
CA THR A 275 20.96 -7.65 -1.08
C THR A 275 20.68 -6.49 -2.01
N LEU A 276 21.31 -6.51 -3.18
CA LEU A 276 21.05 -5.53 -4.22
C LEU A 276 19.74 -5.85 -4.95
N HIS A 277 19.07 -4.82 -5.47
CA HIS A 277 17.99 -4.99 -6.43
C HIS A 277 18.47 -5.76 -7.68
N ASP A 278 17.52 -6.35 -8.40
CA ASP A 278 17.76 -7.02 -9.68
C ASP A 278 18.56 -6.11 -10.64
N ILE A 279 19.72 -6.60 -11.06
CA ILE A 279 20.46 -6.03 -12.18
C ILE A 279 19.84 -6.64 -13.45
N ALA A 280 19.51 -5.80 -14.43
CA ALA A 280 18.91 -6.20 -15.70
C ALA A 280 19.73 -5.65 -16.86
N ALA A 281 19.68 -6.32 -18.02
CA ALA A 281 20.25 -5.77 -19.24
C ALA A 281 19.45 -4.56 -19.74
N GLU A 282 20.11 -3.63 -20.42
CA GLU A 282 19.48 -2.40 -20.94
C GLU A 282 18.45 -2.69 -22.05
N SER A 283 18.59 -3.79 -22.78
CA SER A 283 17.63 -4.22 -23.80
C SER A 283 16.82 -5.43 -23.31
N ALA A 284 15.54 -5.46 -23.65
CA ALA A 284 14.63 -6.55 -23.30
C ALA A 284 14.97 -7.90 -23.96
N SER A 285 15.87 -7.91 -24.95
CA SER A 285 16.36 -9.09 -25.67
C SER A 285 17.74 -9.57 -25.20
N ALA A 286 18.35 -8.89 -24.23
CA ALA A 286 19.63 -9.28 -23.66
C ALA A 286 19.44 -9.92 -22.28
N SER A 287 20.27 -10.90 -21.99
CA SER A 287 20.46 -11.39 -20.62
C SER A 287 21.66 -10.69 -19.99
N ILE A 288 21.65 -10.59 -18.67
CA ILE A 288 22.79 -10.12 -17.89
C ILE A 288 23.31 -11.28 -17.05
N ALA A 289 24.61 -11.47 -17.07
CA ALA A 289 25.29 -12.44 -16.22
C ALA A 289 26.28 -11.73 -15.31
N PRO A 290 26.08 -11.76 -13.98
CA PRO A 290 27.12 -11.42 -13.03
C PRO A 290 28.33 -12.33 -13.24
N GLN A 291 29.50 -11.73 -13.41
CA GLN A 291 30.77 -12.44 -13.58
C GLN A 291 31.56 -12.45 -12.28
N ALA A 292 31.55 -11.31 -11.59
CA ALA A 292 32.29 -11.17 -10.35
C ALA A 292 31.78 -10.02 -9.50
N VAL A 293 32.05 -10.13 -8.20
CA VAL A 293 31.76 -9.11 -7.21
C VAL A 293 33.06 -8.71 -6.54
N THR A 294 33.33 -7.41 -6.48
CA THR A 294 34.47 -6.84 -5.78
C THR A 294 33.95 -5.95 -4.65
N ALA A 295 34.30 -6.29 -3.41
CA ALA A 295 33.93 -5.52 -2.25
C ALA A 295 35.17 -4.88 -1.61
N SER A 296 35.03 -3.64 -1.16
CA SER A 296 36.03 -2.96 -0.33
C SER A 296 35.47 -2.73 1.06
N PHE A 297 36.31 -3.01 2.06
CA PHE A 297 35.95 -2.87 3.45
C PHE A 297 36.95 -1.98 4.19
N ILE A 298 36.44 -1.19 5.13
CA ILE A 298 37.23 -0.75 6.26
C ILE A 298 37.32 -1.94 7.21
N HIS A 299 38.53 -2.48 7.37
CA HIS A 299 38.78 -3.65 8.20
C HIS A 299 38.64 -3.31 9.68
N SER A 300 38.27 -4.30 10.47
CA SER A 300 38.34 -4.24 11.93
C SER A 300 39.57 -5.01 12.41
N ALA A 301 39.90 -4.89 13.70
CA ALA A 301 40.95 -5.69 14.34
C ALA A 301 40.61 -7.19 14.39
N GLN A 302 39.36 -7.57 14.14
CA GLN A 302 38.90 -8.95 14.12
C GLN A 302 38.81 -9.47 12.68
N SER A 303 39.37 -10.65 12.44
CA SER A 303 39.19 -11.35 11.17
C SER A 303 37.74 -11.86 11.03
N GLY A 304 37.29 -11.97 9.79
CA GLY A 304 35.98 -12.52 9.44
C GLY A 304 36.01 -13.17 8.08
N TYR A 305 34.84 -13.26 7.46
CA TYR A 305 34.69 -13.71 6.08
C TYR A 305 33.68 -12.82 5.36
N TRP A 306 33.71 -12.87 4.05
CA TRP A 306 32.63 -12.38 3.23
C TRP A 306 32.31 -13.37 2.11
N THR A 307 31.04 -13.38 1.72
CA THR A 307 30.51 -14.19 0.65
C THR A 307 29.79 -13.30 -0.35
N ALA A 308 29.82 -13.69 -1.62
CA ALA A 308 28.97 -13.13 -2.65
C ALA A 308 28.15 -14.25 -3.26
N SER A 309 26.85 -14.05 -3.36
CA SER A 309 25.88 -15.01 -3.89
C SER A 309 25.08 -14.36 -5.00
N VAL A 310 24.73 -15.15 -6.02
CA VAL A 310 23.80 -14.72 -7.06
C VAL A 310 22.40 -15.16 -6.65
N VAL A 311 21.46 -14.23 -6.72
CA VAL A 311 20.04 -14.49 -6.48
C VAL A 311 19.34 -14.34 -7.83
N ALA A 312 18.85 -15.44 -8.39
CA ALA A 312 18.14 -15.43 -9.66
C ALA A 312 17.00 -16.47 -9.63
N ASP A 313 15.85 -16.13 -10.22
CA ASP A 313 14.66 -16.99 -10.28
C ASP A 313 14.25 -17.57 -8.90
N SER A 314 14.30 -16.74 -7.85
CA SER A 314 14.02 -17.12 -6.46
C SER A 314 14.90 -18.26 -5.90
N ARG A 315 16.07 -18.48 -6.51
CA ARG A 315 17.10 -19.41 -6.04
C ARG A 315 18.37 -18.63 -5.73
N THR A 316 18.92 -18.86 -4.54
CA THR A 316 20.24 -18.35 -4.18
C THR A 316 21.27 -19.39 -4.57
N VAL A 317 22.14 -19.04 -5.51
CA VAL A 317 23.35 -19.82 -5.80
C VAL A 317 24.47 -19.16 -5.01
N THR A 318 24.84 -19.78 -3.89
CA THR A 318 25.93 -19.31 -3.04
C THR A 318 27.23 -19.35 -3.84
N GLY A 319 27.89 -18.19 -3.98
CA GLY A 319 29.20 -18.11 -4.60
C GLY A 319 30.32 -18.44 -3.61
N SER A 320 31.54 -18.03 -3.94
CA SER A 320 32.69 -18.35 -3.09
C SER A 320 32.70 -17.52 -1.80
N THR A 321 33.34 -18.06 -0.76
CA THR A 321 33.65 -17.35 0.49
C THR A 321 35.11 -16.94 0.49
N ARG A 322 35.41 -15.72 0.94
CA ARG A 322 36.79 -15.25 1.14
C ARG A 322 36.98 -14.76 2.57
N GLU A 323 38.21 -14.93 3.06
CA GLU A 323 38.63 -14.39 4.35
C GLU A 323 38.70 -12.86 4.29
N LEU A 324 38.21 -12.21 5.35
CA LEU A 324 38.49 -10.82 5.68
C LEU A 324 39.54 -10.81 6.78
N VAL A 325 40.79 -10.54 6.43
CA VAL A 325 41.90 -10.54 7.39
C VAL A 325 41.78 -9.31 8.29
N GLY A 326 41.70 -9.51 9.60
CA GLY A 326 41.73 -8.41 10.55
C GLY A 326 43.04 -7.64 10.45
N VAL A 327 42.97 -6.31 10.34
CA VAL A 327 44.16 -5.47 10.24
C VAL A 327 44.12 -4.42 11.34
N ASP A 328 45.15 -4.41 12.19
CA ASP A 328 45.27 -3.48 13.31
C ASP A 328 45.83 -2.12 12.83
N VAL A 329 45.05 -1.42 12.01
CA VAL A 329 45.39 -0.07 11.49
C VAL A 329 44.24 0.93 11.71
N PRO A 330 44.53 2.21 11.97
CA PRO A 330 43.50 3.24 12.15
C PRO A 330 42.58 3.37 10.92
N ALA A 331 41.26 3.45 11.16
CA ALA A 331 40.19 3.37 10.16
C ALA A 331 40.30 4.32 8.94
N TRP A 332 41.10 5.40 9.00
CA TRP A 332 41.29 6.33 7.89
C TRP A 332 42.40 5.93 6.89
N ARG A 333 43.23 4.91 7.18
CA ARG A 333 44.44 4.58 6.39
C ARG A 333 44.35 3.34 5.48
N GLY A 334 43.23 2.63 5.42
CA GLY A 334 43.20 1.38 4.63
C GLY A 334 41.82 0.98 4.13
N ASN A 335 41.37 1.57 3.02
CA ASN A 335 40.50 0.82 2.12
C ASN A 335 41.37 -0.25 1.46
N ALA A 336 41.25 -1.49 1.91
CA ALA A 336 41.83 -2.63 1.21
C ALA A 336 40.69 -3.37 0.51
N SER A 337 40.84 -3.62 -0.79
CA SER A 337 39.94 -4.52 -1.51
C SER A 337 40.03 -5.90 -0.87
N ALA A 338 38.89 -6.50 -0.52
CA ALA A 338 38.85 -7.87 0.00
C ALA A 338 39.03 -8.93 -1.11
N GLY A 339 39.54 -8.50 -2.27
CA GLY A 339 39.67 -9.30 -3.47
C GLY A 339 38.38 -9.39 -4.27
N LYS A 340 38.51 -9.96 -5.47
CA LYS A 340 37.41 -10.22 -6.41
C LYS A 340 36.88 -11.65 -6.20
N ILE A 341 35.58 -11.81 -5.98
CA ILE A 341 34.92 -13.12 -5.97
C ILE A 341 34.31 -13.35 -7.34
N LEU A 342 34.74 -14.42 -8.03
CA LEU A 342 34.04 -14.91 -9.20
C LEU A 342 32.73 -15.52 -8.71
N VAL A 343 31.62 -15.08 -9.30
CA VAL A 343 30.31 -15.65 -9.00
C VAL A 343 29.91 -16.59 -10.15
N PRO A 344 29.13 -17.65 -9.88
CA PRO A 344 28.67 -18.55 -10.94
C PRO A 344 27.95 -17.77 -12.03
N THR A 345 28.36 -17.96 -13.28
CA THR A 345 27.73 -17.34 -14.44
C THR A 345 26.31 -17.90 -14.57
N TYR A 346 25.33 -17.09 -14.23
CA TYR A 346 23.91 -17.44 -14.35
C TYR A 346 23.25 -16.44 -15.30
N ASN A 347 22.91 -16.91 -16.50
CA ASN A 347 22.25 -16.09 -17.51
C ASN A 347 20.77 -15.98 -17.15
N ALA A 348 20.36 -14.81 -16.66
CA ALA A 348 18.97 -14.50 -16.39
C ALA A 348 18.58 -13.15 -16.98
N GLY A 349 17.28 -12.94 -17.23
CA GLY A 349 16.78 -11.61 -17.59
C GLY A 349 16.99 -10.58 -16.46
N ARG A 350 17.13 -11.08 -15.22
CA ARG A 350 17.41 -10.32 -14.00
C ARG A 350 18.28 -11.16 -13.06
N ALA A 351 19.30 -10.55 -12.47
CA ALA A 351 20.13 -11.20 -11.46
C ALA A 351 20.39 -10.24 -10.30
N GLY A 352 20.08 -10.68 -9.07
CA GLY A 352 20.45 -10.01 -7.84
C GLY A 352 21.80 -10.50 -7.31
N ILE A 353 22.45 -9.67 -6.49
CA ILE A 353 23.64 -10.05 -5.73
C ILE A 353 23.34 -9.88 -4.25
N GLU A 354 23.54 -10.94 -3.48
CA GLU A 354 23.60 -10.87 -2.02
C GLU A 354 25.06 -10.97 -1.60
N ILE A 355 25.51 -10.04 -0.76
CA ILE A 355 26.77 -10.17 -0.05
C ILE A 355 26.51 -10.34 1.44
N ARG A 356 27.28 -11.21 2.09
CA ARG A 356 27.28 -11.37 3.55
C ARG A 356 28.68 -11.20 4.07
N TRP A 357 28.86 -10.59 5.25
CA TRP A 357 30.17 -10.46 5.87
C TRP A 357 30.13 -10.43 7.39
N THR A 358 31.26 -10.75 8.02
CA THR A 358 31.44 -10.80 9.47
C THR A 358 32.69 -10.02 9.92
N GLY A 359 33.05 -10.13 11.20
CA GLY A 359 34.30 -9.57 11.73
C GLY A 359 34.28 -8.06 11.90
N GLY A 360 33.11 -7.43 12.07
CA GLY A 360 33.00 -5.99 12.36
C GLY A 360 33.48 -5.03 11.25
N ALA A 361 33.77 -5.56 10.05
CA ALA A 361 34.19 -4.77 8.91
C ALA A 361 33.03 -3.90 8.37
N LYS A 362 33.35 -2.74 7.78
CA LYS A 362 32.35 -1.85 7.15
C LYS A 362 32.53 -1.83 5.64
N LEU A 363 31.49 -2.21 4.90
CA LEU A 363 31.48 -2.11 3.45
C LEU A 363 31.53 -0.64 3.02
N THR A 364 32.47 -0.27 2.14
CA THR A 364 32.61 1.10 1.63
C THR A 364 32.39 1.21 0.13
N ARG A 365 32.63 0.13 -0.61
CA ARG A 365 32.44 0.08 -2.05
C ARG A 365 32.08 -1.33 -2.48
N LEU A 366 31.20 -1.42 -3.46
CA LEU A 366 30.81 -2.65 -4.13
C LEU A 366 30.81 -2.40 -5.64
N ASP A 367 31.58 -3.20 -6.37
CA ASP A 367 31.57 -3.23 -7.83
C ASP A 367 31.09 -4.61 -8.28
N VAL A 368 30.15 -4.65 -9.23
CA VAL A 368 29.65 -5.89 -9.84
C VAL A 368 30.03 -5.87 -11.31
N ASP A 369 30.91 -6.78 -11.70
CA ASP A 369 31.26 -7.00 -13.10
C ASP A 369 30.17 -7.85 -13.74
N THR A 370 29.57 -7.34 -14.81
CA THR A 370 28.54 -8.05 -15.58
C THR A 370 28.98 -8.24 -17.02
N SER A 371 28.46 -9.29 -17.66
CA SER A 371 28.51 -9.45 -19.11
C SER A 371 27.09 -9.44 -19.65
N THR A 372 26.87 -8.73 -20.75
CA THR A 372 25.63 -8.76 -21.52
C THR A 372 25.82 -9.63 -22.75
N SER A 373 24.86 -10.52 -23.01
CA SER A 373 24.81 -11.27 -24.28
C SER A 373 23.52 -10.95 -25.01
N THR A 374 23.67 -10.52 -26.25
CA THR A 374 22.61 -10.50 -27.27
C THR A 374 22.78 -11.76 -28.11
N ASP A 375 21.69 -12.45 -28.44
CA ASP A 375 21.66 -13.59 -29.39
C ASP A 375 22.06 -14.97 -28.83
N ILE A 376 21.44 -15.41 -27.73
CA ILE A 376 21.41 -16.84 -27.38
C ILE A 376 19.97 -17.34 -27.42
N GLU A 377 19.72 -18.29 -28.32
CA GLU A 377 18.49 -19.06 -28.44
C GLU A 377 18.31 -19.89 -27.15
N ILE A 378 17.27 -19.59 -26.38
CA ILE A 378 16.96 -20.31 -25.15
C ILE A 378 16.31 -21.64 -25.55
N GLU A 379 17.09 -22.73 -25.51
CA GLU A 379 16.57 -24.09 -25.51
C GLU A 379 15.75 -24.31 -24.22
N PRO A 380 14.43 -24.50 -24.30
CA PRO A 380 13.60 -24.63 -23.12
C PRO A 380 13.81 -26.01 -22.48
N LEU A 381 14.31 -26.02 -21.25
CA LEU A 381 14.20 -27.19 -20.38
C LEU A 381 12.73 -27.41 -20.02
N ASP A 382 12.24 -28.64 -20.25
CA ASP A 382 10.92 -29.10 -19.83
C ASP A 382 10.67 -28.75 -18.36
N THR A 383 9.91 -27.68 -18.16
CA THR A 383 9.41 -27.24 -16.86
C THR A 383 7.91 -27.41 -16.89
N ILE A 384 7.39 -28.08 -15.86
CA ILE A 384 5.96 -28.21 -15.58
C ILE A 384 5.31 -26.83 -15.76
N ALA A 385 4.33 -26.76 -16.66
CA ALA A 385 3.71 -25.53 -17.13
C ALA A 385 3.31 -24.59 -15.96
N ALA A 386 4.14 -23.57 -15.74
CA ALA A 386 3.74 -22.39 -14.99
C ALA A 386 2.85 -21.54 -15.91
N GLN A 387 1.64 -21.25 -15.44
CA GLN A 387 0.67 -20.37 -16.08
C GLN A 387 1.31 -19.02 -16.45
N PRO A 388 0.90 -18.36 -17.54
CA PRO A 388 1.60 -17.19 -18.08
C PRO A 388 1.64 -16.04 -17.06
N LEU A 389 2.84 -15.45 -16.90
CA LEU A 389 3.15 -14.36 -15.97
C LEU A 389 2.66 -12.98 -16.45
N GLU A 390 1.98 -12.92 -17.61
CA GLU A 390 1.49 -11.70 -18.25
C GLU A 390 -0.02 -11.81 -18.52
N GLU A 391 -0.77 -10.76 -18.15
CA GLU A 391 -2.16 -10.58 -18.49
C GLU A 391 -2.25 -9.89 -19.86
N LEU A 392 -3.06 -10.43 -20.78
CA LEU A 392 -3.24 -9.89 -22.12
C LEU A 392 -4.63 -9.28 -22.23
N PHE A 393 -4.71 -7.96 -22.41
CA PHE A 393 -5.95 -7.25 -22.65
C PHE A 393 -6.00 -6.74 -24.08
N ILE A 394 -7.15 -6.89 -24.72
CA ILE A 394 -7.43 -6.33 -26.04
C ILE A 394 -8.49 -5.24 -25.90
N ILE A 395 -8.17 -4.05 -26.36
CA ILE A 395 -8.96 -2.85 -26.17
C ILE A 395 -9.45 -2.32 -27.52
N VAL A 396 -10.76 -2.09 -27.61
CA VAL A 396 -11.44 -1.60 -28.83
C VAL A 396 -12.47 -0.54 -28.45
N ALA A 397 -12.66 0.45 -29.32
CA ALA A 397 -13.73 1.45 -29.21
C ALA A 397 -14.30 1.77 -30.60
N ASP A 398 -15.49 2.36 -30.63
CA ASP A 398 -16.13 2.86 -31.85
C ASP A 398 -16.33 1.74 -32.91
N ASP A 399 -16.67 0.54 -32.43
CA ASP A 399 -16.85 -0.66 -33.26
C ASP A 399 -18.30 -0.95 -33.61
N GLY A 400 -19.29 -0.20 -33.12
CA GLY A 400 -20.70 -0.60 -33.27
C GLY A 400 -21.28 -0.53 -34.69
N VAL A 401 -20.57 -0.06 -35.72
CA VAL A 401 -21.07 -0.11 -37.11
C VAL A 401 -20.70 -1.43 -37.78
N VAL A 402 -21.70 -2.20 -38.21
CA VAL A 402 -21.49 -3.46 -38.96
C VAL A 402 -20.99 -3.17 -40.37
N ASN A 403 -19.70 -3.36 -40.59
CA ASN A 403 -19.04 -3.21 -41.89
C ASN A 403 -17.78 -4.10 -41.98
N ALA A 404 -17.11 -4.10 -43.14
CA ALA A 404 -15.92 -4.92 -43.37
C ALA A 404 -14.75 -4.58 -42.44
N ASN A 405 -14.59 -3.30 -42.06
CA ASN A 405 -13.49 -2.85 -41.19
C ASN A 405 -13.69 -3.37 -39.76
N ARG A 406 -14.92 -3.28 -39.22
CA ARG A 406 -15.28 -3.88 -37.93
C ARG A 406 -14.99 -5.37 -37.93
N SER A 407 -15.46 -6.09 -38.96
CA SER A 407 -15.22 -7.52 -39.07
C SER A 407 -13.73 -7.85 -39.07
N ALA A 408 -12.90 -7.09 -39.78
CA ALA A 408 -11.45 -7.30 -39.81
C ALA A 408 -10.80 -7.11 -38.41
N VAL A 409 -11.18 -6.06 -37.68
CA VAL A 409 -10.68 -5.83 -36.30
C VAL A 409 -11.14 -6.95 -35.36
N HIS A 410 -12.41 -7.36 -35.44
CA HIS A 410 -12.96 -8.42 -34.60
C HIS A 410 -12.36 -9.79 -34.91
N GLU A 411 -12.13 -10.14 -36.18
CA GLU A 411 -11.41 -11.37 -36.53
C GLU A 411 -9.97 -11.36 -36.04
N LEU A 412 -9.28 -10.22 -36.15
CA LEU A 412 -7.90 -10.10 -35.66
C LEU A 412 -7.83 -10.26 -34.14
N MET A 413 -8.72 -9.62 -33.38
CA MET A 413 -8.68 -9.68 -31.91
C MET A 413 -9.04 -11.07 -31.36
N VAL A 414 -9.96 -11.81 -31.99
CA VAL A 414 -10.33 -13.16 -31.51
C VAL A 414 -9.29 -14.22 -31.88
N ASN A 415 -8.39 -13.91 -32.81
CA ASN A 415 -7.25 -14.77 -33.15
C ASN A 415 -6.05 -14.61 -32.18
N GLU A 416 -6.08 -13.62 -31.28
CA GLU A 416 -5.06 -13.49 -30.23
C GLU A 416 -5.18 -14.63 -29.22
N THR A 417 -4.08 -15.33 -28.93
CA THR A 417 -4.10 -16.45 -27.96
C THR A 417 -3.80 -15.95 -26.55
N GLY A 418 -4.53 -16.45 -25.55
CA GLY A 418 -4.27 -16.14 -24.14
C GLY A 418 -4.85 -14.80 -23.66
N VAL A 419 -5.86 -14.26 -24.35
CA VAL A 419 -6.57 -13.04 -23.93
C VAL A 419 -7.19 -13.23 -22.53
N THR A 420 -6.82 -12.37 -21.60
CA THR A 420 -7.35 -12.31 -20.23
C THR A 420 -8.72 -11.65 -20.20
N ALA A 421 -8.89 -10.51 -20.88
CA ALA A 421 -10.17 -9.85 -21.06
C ALA A 421 -10.17 -8.89 -22.26
N PHE A 422 -11.35 -8.66 -22.81
CA PHE A 422 -11.61 -7.59 -23.77
C PHE A 422 -12.12 -6.35 -23.04
N ILE A 423 -11.65 -5.17 -23.46
CA ILE A 423 -11.99 -3.88 -22.84
C ILE A 423 -12.59 -2.96 -23.91
N GLY A 424 -13.78 -2.44 -23.65
CA GLY A 424 -14.50 -1.53 -24.53
C GLY A 424 -14.42 -0.08 -24.04
N ALA A 425 -13.99 0.84 -24.91
CA ALA A 425 -13.97 2.27 -24.59
C ALA A 425 -15.12 3.06 -25.23
N GLY A 426 -16.26 2.41 -25.47
CA GLY A 426 -17.54 3.04 -25.84
C GLY A 426 -17.87 2.99 -27.33
N ASP A 427 -19.13 3.29 -27.62
CA ASP A 427 -19.77 3.28 -28.93
C ASP A 427 -19.79 1.90 -29.59
N HIS A 428 -20.35 0.94 -28.85
CA HIS A 428 -20.43 -0.47 -29.26
C HIS A 428 -21.76 -0.82 -29.96
N ILE A 429 -22.80 0.01 -29.80
CA ILE A 429 -24.14 -0.23 -30.34
C ILE A 429 -24.32 0.46 -31.70
N TYR A 430 -24.15 1.79 -31.76
CA TYR A 430 -24.51 2.70 -32.87
C TYR A 430 -25.91 2.50 -33.50
N TYR A 431 -26.62 3.53 -33.94
CA TYR A 431 -26.33 4.96 -33.80
C TYR A 431 -27.07 5.60 -32.64
N ASN A 432 -28.12 4.97 -32.10
CA ASN A 432 -28.96 5.61 -31.08
C ASN A 432 -29.03 4.79 -29.78
N GLY A 433 -28.31 3.68 -29.66
CA GLY A 433 -28.27 2.89 -28.43
C GLY A 433 -29.54 2.07 -28.17
N THR A 434 -30.31 1.77 -29.22
CA THR A 434 -31.56 1.02 -29.11
C THR A 434 -31.32 -0.48 -28.90
N GLN A 435 -32.32 -1.20 -28.36
CA GLN A 435 -32.25 -2.66 -28.23
C GLN A 435 -32.09 -3.37 -29.58
N ALA A 436 -32.76 -2.89 -30.63
CA ALA A 436 -32.67 -3.47 -31.97
C ALA A 436 -31.26 -3.33 -32.58
N GLU A 437 -30.64 -2.15 -32.38
CA GLU A 437 -29.24 -1.93 -32.76
C GLU A 437 -28.31 -2.81 -31.91
N LEU A 438 -28.56 -2.97 -30.61
CA LEU A 438 -27.76 -3.87 -29.78
C LEU A 438 -27.80 -5.32 -30.30
N ASP A 439 -28.99 -5.83 -30.60
CA ASP A 439 -29.19 -7.21 -31.08
C ASP A 439 -28.54 -7.45 -32.44
N THR A 440 -28.48 -6.41 -33.29
CA THR A 440 -27.93 -6.48 -34.64
C THR A 440 -26.42 -6.21 -34.69
N ASN A 441 -25.97 -5.21 -33.94
CA ASN A 441 -24.65 -4.63 -34.07
C ASN A 441 -23.70 -5.14 -32.99
N MET A 442 -24.10 -5.07 -31.72
CA MET A 442 -23.19 -5.37 -30.61
C MET A 442 -23.17 -6.87 -30.27
N ALA A 443 -24.35 -7.46 -30.08
CA ALA A 443 -24.49 -8.80 -29.54
C ALA A 443 -23.82 -9.90 -30.39
N PRO A 444 -23.93 -9.93 -31.74
CA PRO A 444 -23.34 -11.01 -32.52
C PRO A 444 -21.81 -11.10 -32.40
N TYR A 445 -21.14 -9.94 -32.35
CA TYR A 445 -19.69 -9.84 -32.26
C TYR A 445 -19.19 -10.11 -30.86
N TRP A 446 -19.75 -9.42 -29.86
CA TRP A 446 -19.30 -9.55 -28.48
C TRP A 446 -19.74 -10.87 -27.83
N ASN A 447 -20.85 -11.49 -28.24
CA ASN A 447 -21.19 -12.86 -27.81
C ASN A 447 -20.20 -13.90 -28.36
N ARG A 448 -19.61 -13.66 -29.54
CA ARG A 448 -18.56 -14.52 -30.08
C ARG A 448 -17.27 -14.34 -29.30
N ALA A 449 -16.80 -13.10 -29.12
CA ALA A 449 -15.58 -12.80 -28.37
C ALA A 449 -15.65 -13.26 -26.91
N ARG A 450 -16.82 -13.13 -26.25
CA ARG A 450 -17.05 -13.58 -24.87
C ARG A 450 -16.89 -15.08 -24.64
N LYS A 451 -16.90 -15.90 -25.70
CA LYS A 451 -16.58 -17.34 -25.59
C LYS A 451 -15.10 -17.57 -25.29
N GLN A 452 -14.25 -16.60 -25.62
CA GLN A 452 -12.80 -16.66 -25.43
C GLN A 452 -12.38 -16.00 -24.12
N ALA A 453 -12.87 -14.79 -23.82
CA ALA A 453 -12.53 -14.05 -22.61
C ALA A 453 -13.66 -13.08 -22.19
N PRO A 454 -13.77 -12.71 -20.90
CA PRO A 454 -14.75 -11.71 -20.44
C PRO A 454 -14.61 -10.38 -21.19
N PHE A 455 -15.74 -9.69 -21.38
CA PHE A 455 -15.78 -8.36 -21.99
C PHE A 455 -16.39 -7.35 -21.02
N TYR A 456 -15.63 -6.29 -20.75
CA TYR A 456 -16.00 -5.16 -19.90
C TYR A 456 -15.90 -3.87 -20.70
N ALA A 457 -16.80 -2.91 -20.49
CA ALA A 457 -16.83 -1.72 -21.31
C ALA A 457 -17.45 -0.53 -20.58
N ALA A 458 -16.98 0.66 -20.93
CA ALA A 458 -17.68 1.92 -20.67
C ALA A 458 -18.62 2.23 -21.85
N PRO A 459 -19.78 2.88 -21.62
CA PRO A 459 -20.63 3.34 -22.71
C PRO A 459 -20.05 4.59 -23.37
N GLY A 460 -20.31 4.75 -24.67
CA GLY A 460 -20.10 5.98 -25.41
C GLY A 460 -21.36 6.83 -25.55
N ASN A 461 -21.30 7.89 -26.35
CA ASN A 461 -22.45 8.76 -26.56
C ASN A 461 -23.55 8.10 -27.40
N HIS A 462 -23.18 7.30 -28.40
CA HIS A 462 -24.16 6.56 -29.19
C HIS A 462 -24.80 5.41 -28.39
N ASP A 463 -24.11 4.90 -27.37
CA ASP A 463 -24.70 3.91 -26.45
C ASP A 463 -25.73 4.54 -25.49
N ASN A 464 -25.56 5.83 -25.16
CA ASN A 464 -26.36 6.55 -24.16
C ASN A 464 -27.61 7.25 -24.70
N ASP A 465 -27.75 7.39 -26.02
CA ASP A 465 -28.79 8.21 -26.66
C ASP A 465 -30.23 7.77 -26.32
N THR A 466 -30.51 6.47 -26.37
CA THR A 466 -31.84 5.92 -26.04
C THR A 466 -31.90 5.53 -24.57
N ASN A 467 -32.89 6.06 -23.85
CA ASN A 467 -33.22 5.70 -22.46
C ASN A 467 -31.98 5.69 -21.53
N SER A 468 -31.07 6.64 -21.72
CA SER A 468 -29.85 6.81 -20.92
C SER A 468 -28.95 5.56 -20.90
N GLY A 469 -28.92 4.80 -21.99
CA GLY A 469 -28.06 3.62 -22.16
C GLY A 469 -28.59 2.32 -21.59
N SER A 470 -29.89 2.23 -21.33
CA SER A 470 -30.49 1.05 -20.68
C SER A 470 -30.19 -0.29 -21.38
N ALA A 471 -30.15 -0.32 -22.72
CA ALA A 471 -29.82 -1.51 -23.50
C ALA A 471 -28.36 -1.95 -23.27
N PHE A 472 -27.42 -1.00 -23.32
CA PHE A 472 -26.01 -1.25 -23.04
C PHE A 472 -25.81 -1.84 -21.63
N PHE A 473 -26.33 -1.17 -20.61
CA PHE A 473 -26.18 -1.61 -19.22
C PHE A 473 -26.85 -2.97 -18.97
N ALA A 474 -27.94 -3.29 -19.67
CA ALA A 474 -28.61 -4.59 -19.58
C ALA A 474 -27.71 -5.69 -20.13
N TYR A 475 -27.13 -5.46 -21.31
CA TYR A 475 -26.22 -6.41 -21.96
C TYR A 475 -24.91 -6.62 -21.19
N MET A 476 -24.42 -5.57 -20.52
CA MET A 476 -23.26 -5.64 -19.62
C MET A 476 -23.61 -6.20 -18.23
N ARG A 477 -24.90 -6.41 -17.92
CA ARG A 477 -25.42 -6.81 -16.60
C ARG A 477 -24.98 -5.87 -15.48
N GLN A 478 -24.97 -4.58 -15.78
CA GLN A 478 -24.51 -3.53 -14.88
C GLN A 478 -25.71 -2.66 -14.48
N PHE A 479 -26.50 -3.14 -13.51
CA PHE A 479 -27.65 -2.42 -12.96
C PHE A 479 -27.69 -2.53 -11.43
N PRO A 480 -27.94 -1.43 -10.68
CA PRO A 480 -28.17 -0.06 -11.13
C PRO A 480 -26.89 0.76 -11.42
N GLY A 481 -25.70 0.18 -11.25
CA GLY A 481 -24.43 0.91 -11.38
C GLY A 481 -24.08 1.30 -12.81
N ARG A 482 -23.71 2.57 -13.05
CA ARG A 482 -23.28 3.07 -14.38
C ARG A 482 -21.76 3.06 -14.60
N TYR A 483 -21.02 2.80 -13.53
CA TYR A 483 -19.56 2.78 -13.49
C TYR A 483 -19.11 1.71 -12.50
N ASN A 484 -17.92 1.16 -12.72
CA ASN A 484 -17.38 0.08 -11.91
C ASN A 484 -15.86 -0.04 -12.11
N SER A 485 -15.22 -0.83 -11.27
CA SER A 485 -13.86 -1.31 -11.53
C SER A 485 -13.84 -2.83 -11.63
N VAL A 486 -12.87 -3.34 -12.37
CA VAL A 486 -12.61 -4.77 -12.50
C VAL A 486 -11.13 -5.00 -12.27
N ARG A 487 -10.84 -5.75 -11.20
CA ARG A 487 -9.48 -6.07 -10.78
C ARG A 487 -9.09 -7.47 -11.25
N PHE A 488 -7.91 -7.53 -11.84
CA PHE A 488 -7.16 -8.73 -12.18
C PHE A 488 -5.91 -8.81 -11.27
N ASN A 489 -4.93 -9.65 -11.59
CA ASN A 489 -3.76 -9.88 -10.75
C ASN A 489 -2.91 -8.60 -10.61
N TYR A 490 -2.53 -7.99 -11.73
CA TYR A 490 -1.64 -6.82 -11.77
C TYR A 490 -2.34 -5.56 -12.26
N THR A 491 -3.53 -5.72 -12.83
CA THR A 491 -4.25 -4.67 -13.55
C THR A 491 -5.63 -4.47 -12.98
N GLU A 492 -6.03 -3.22 -12.75
CA GLU A 492 -7.40 -2.85 -12.45
C GLU A 492 -7.87 -1.81 -13.45
N PHE A 493 -8.98 -2.12 -14.11
CA PHE A 493 -9.64 -1.21 -15.03
C PHE A 493 -10.76 -0.47 -14.30
N PHE A 494 -10.84 0.85 -14.48
CA PHE A 494 -11.86 1.72 -13.92
C PHE A 494 -12.69 2.29 -15.05
N PHE A 495 -13.93 1.83 -15.18
CA PHE A 495 -14.85 2.25 -16.23
C PHE A 495 -15.67 3.44 -15.75
N PHE A 496 -15.57 4.55 -16.47
CA PHE A 496 -16.25 5.80 -16.17
C PHE A 496 -17.23 6.13 -17.30
N ASP A 497 -18.51 6.21 -16.97
CA ASP A 497 -19.57 6.68 -17.87
C ASP A 497 -19.61 8.20 -17.87
N THR A 498 -19.15 8.81 -18.97
CA THR A 498 -19.20 10.27 -19.15
C THR A 498 -20.63 10.80 -19.17
N GLY A 499 -21.61 9.95 -19.50
CA GLY A 499 -23.05 10.25 -19.51
C GLY A 499 -23.47 11.28 -20.55
N LEU A 500 -22.64 11.55 -21.56
CA LEU A 500 -22.97 12.46 -22.67
C LEU A 500 -23.70 11.70 -23.77
N THR A 501 -24.72 12.30 -24.37
CA THR A 501 -25.39 11.85 -25.60
C THR A 501 -24.78 12.50 -26.83
N THR A 502 -25.15 12.04 -28.03
CA THR A 502 -24.73 12.68 -29.30
C THR A 502 -25.20 14.14 -29.40
N ALA A 503 -26.33 14.47 -28.77
CA ALA A 503 -26.83 15.83 -28.63
C ALA A 503 -26.10 16.67 -27.57
N GLY A 504 -25.10 16.11 -26.88
CA GLY A 504 -24.35 16.76 -25.81
C GLY A 504 -25.09 16.88 -24.47
N ALA A 505 -26.21 16.17 -24.31
CA ALA A 505 -26.97 16.19 -23.06
C ALA A 505 -26.33 15.26 -22.02
N GLN A 506 -26.34 15.67 -20.76
CA GLN A 506 -25.89 14.84 -19.63
C GLN A 506 -27.05 13.97 -19.12
N VAL A 507 -26.98 12.67 -19.37
CA VAL A 507 -28.00 11.68 -19.00
C VAL A 507 -27.64 10.85 -17.76
N ASN A 508 -26.46 11.06 -17.18
CA ASN A 508 -26.10 10.51 -15.88
C ASN A 508 -26.21 11.62 -14.79
N PRO A 509 -27.22 11.58 -13.91
CA PRO A 509 -27.40 12.61 -12.90
C PRO A 509 -26.24 12.67 -11.89
N GLU A 510 -25.50 11.58 -11.69
CA GLU A 510 -24.33 11.55 -10.81
C GLU A 510 -23.13 12.33 -11.34
N ASN A 511 -23.18 12.80 -12.59
CA ASN A 511 -22.19 13.64 -13.24
C ASN A 511 -22.48 15.15 -13.14
N LEU A 512 -23.63 15.55 -12.60
CA LEU A 512 -24.04 16.95 -12.47
C LEU A 512 -23.57 17.59 -11.16
N PRO A 513 -23.44 18.93 -11.11
CA PRO A 513 -23.49 19.87 -12.25
C PRO A 513 -22.17 19.95 -13.02
N VAL A 514 -21.06 19.51 -12.43
CA VAL A 514 -19.71 19.58 -13.00
C VAL A 514 -19.09 18.20 -12.97
N LEU A 515 -18.76 17.65 -14.15
CA LEU A 515 -18.25 16.29 -14.32
C LEU A 515 -17.04 16.00 -13.43
N ALA A 516 -16.07 16.91 -13.42
CA ALA A 516 -14.84 16.73 -12.65
C ALA A 516 -15.06 16.74 -11.14
N ALA A 517 -16.16 17.27 -10.61
CA ALA A 517 -16.48 17.33 -9.18
C ALA A 517 -17.59 16.35 -8.77
N SER A 518 -18.01 15.50 -9.70
CA SER A 518 -19.22 14.70 -9.59
C SER A 518 -19.11 13.56 -8.56
N THR A 519 -20.23 12.92 -8.25
CA THR A 519 -20.24 11.72 -7.39
C THR A 519 -19.41 10.61 -8.00
N GLN A 520 -19.57 10.38 -9.31
CA GLN A 520 -18.79 9.40 -10.03
C GLN A 520 -17.30 9.76 -10.08
N ALA A 521 -16.94 11.03 -10.28
CA ALA A 521 -15.54 11.45 -10.27
C ALA A 521 -14.90 11.23 -8.89
N ARG A 522 -15.62 11.54 -7.80
CA ARG A 522 -15.15 11.24 -6.43
C ARG A 522 -14.98 9.75 -6.20
N TRP A 523 -15.91 8.93 -6.67
CA TRP A 523 -15.76 7.48 -6.65
C TRP A 523 -14.50 7.04 -7.40
N LEU A 524 -14.28 7.51 -8.63
CA LEU A 524 -13.15 7.12 -9.46
C LEU A 524 -11.81 7.46 -8.78
N ILE A 525 -11.69 8.67 -8.22
CA ILE A 525 -10.49 9.08 -7.49
C ILE A 525 -10.26 8.20 -6.26
N ASN A 526 -11.30 7.93 -5.47
CA ASN A 526 -11.18 7.07 -4.31
C ASN A 526 -10.83 5.62 -4.69
N ALA A 527 -11.42 5.10 -5.77
CA ALA A 527 -11.18 3.75 -6.27
C ALA A 527 -9.74 3.59 -6.77
N LEU A 528 -9.22 4.57 -7.53
CA LEU A 528 -7.82 4.62 -7.95
C LEU A 528 -6.87 4.65 -6.74
N GLN A 529 -7.13 5.51 -5.77
CA GLN A 529 -6.29 5.65 -4.56
C GLN A 529 -6.33 4.41 -3.65
N SER A 530 -7.43 3.67 -3.67
CA SER A 530 -7.60 2.43 -2.88
C SER A 530 -7.07 1.18 -3.60
N SER A 531 -6.81 1.28 -4.90
CA SER A 531 -6.38 0.14 -5.70
C SER A 531 -4.95 -0.27 -5.42
N LEU A 532 -4.75 -1.57 -5.19
CA LEU A 532 -3.43 -2.18 -5.01
C LEU A 532 -2.85 -2.72 -6.33
N ALA A 533 -3.55 -2.58 -7.45
CA ALA A 533 -3.05 -2.99 -8.74
C ALA A 533 -1.84 -2.11 -9.14
N ARG A 534 -0.81 -2.72 -9.73
CA ARG A 534 0.30 -1.98 -10.35
C ARG A 534 -0.23 -1.07 -11.46
N ASN A 535 -1.07 -1.66 -12.31
CA ASN A 535 -1.59 -1.03 -13.51
C ASN A 535 -3.01 -0.55 -13.22
N ARG A 536 -3.18 0.75 -13.00
CA ARG A 536 -4.48 1.38 -12.78
C ARG A 536 -4.90 2.07 -14.07
N ILE A 537 -5.78 1.43 -14.84
CA ILE A 537 -6.15 1.88 -16.18
C ILE A 537 -7.55 2.48 -16.15
N VAL A 538 -7.65 3.77 -16.46
CA VAL A 538 -8.96 4.44 -16.54
C VAL A 538 -9.49 4.32 -17.96
N VAL A 539 -10.74 3.93 -18.10
CA VAL A 539 -11.45 3.79 -19.37
C VAL A 539 -12.66 4.70 -19.37
N TRP A 540 -12.71 5.63 -20.31
CA TRP A 540 -13.88 6.47 -20.58
C TRP A 540 -13.98 6.71 -22.08
N HIS A 541 -15.15 7.09 -22.59
CA HIS A 541 -15.30 7.23 -24.03
C HIS A 541 -14.66 8.50 -24.60
N HIS A 542 -14.89 9.66 -23.98
CA HIS A 542 -14.53 10.96 -24.55
C HIS A 542 -13.09 11.39 -24.18
N PRO A 543 -12.20 11.69 -25.16
CA PRO A 543 -10.82 12.11 -24.88
C PRO A 543 -10.75 13.53 -24.30
N ALA A 544 -9.85 13.75 -23.32
CA ALA A 544 -9.53 15.09 -22.84
C ALA A 544 -8.77 15.92 -23.86
N TYR A 545 -7.92 15.26 -24.65
CA TYR A 545 -7.21 15.85 -25.78
C TYR A 545 -7.29 14.96 -27.00
N SER A 546 -7.41 15.56 -28.18
CA SER A 546 -7.46 14.86 -29.46
C SER A 546 -6.89 15.75 -30.56
N SER A 547 -6.19 15.15 -31.50
CA SER A 547 -5.76 15.80 -32.75
C SER A 547 -6.62 15.42 -33.95
N GLY A 548 -7.75 14.72 -33.75
CA GLY A 548 -8.66 14.37 -34.84
C GLY A 548 -9.45 15.57 -35.34
N SER A 549 -9.65 15.67 -36.66
CA SER A 549 -10.28 16.84 -37.29
C SER A 549 -11.68 17.15 -36.77
N SER A 550 -12.44 16.12 -36.34
CA SER A 550 -13.79 16.27 -35.82
C SER A 550 -13.85 16.75 -34.37
N TYR A 551 -12.79 16.50 -33.58
CA TYR A 551 -12.83 16.69 -32.12
C TYR A 551 -11.61 17.41 -31.55
N SER A 552 -10.70 17.92 -32.37
CA SER A 552 -9.58 18.75 -31.92
C SER A 552 -10.10 20.05 -31.28
N PRO A 553 -9.64 20.44 -30.07
CA PRO A 553 -8.48 19.90 -29.34
C PRO A 553 -8.80 18.82 -28.28
N GLY A 554 -10.03 18.31 -28.22
CA GLY A 554 -10.54 17.35 -27.24
C GLY A 554 -11.77 17.87 -26.49
N ILE A 555 -12.27 17.10 -25.53
CA ILE A 555 -13.42 17.49 -24.70
C ILE A 555 -12.93 18.19 -23.43
N ALA A 556 -13.08 19.52 -23.40
CA ALA A 556 -12.57 20.37 -22.31
C ALA A 556 -13.04 19.94 -20.91
N ALA A 557 -14.27 19.42 -20.77
CA ALA A 557 -14.81 18.95 -19.49
C ALA A 557 -14.03 17.76 -18.89
N MET A 558 -13.29 17.02 -19.71
CA MET A 558 -12.48 15.87 -19.29
C MET A 558 -11.07 16.27 -18.81
N GLN A 559 -10.57 17.46 -19.18
CA GLN A 559 -9.20 17.89 -18.85
C GLN A 559 -8.94 18.00 -17.34
N PRO A 560 -9.84 18.59 -16.51
CA PRO A 560 -9.63 18.59 -15.07
C PRO A 560 -9.69 17.17 -14.48
N LEU A 561 -10.51 16.28 -15.05
CA LEU A 561 -10.62 14.90 -14.58
C LEU A 561 -9.35 14.10 -14.91
N LEU A 562 -8.76 14.31 -16.09
CA LEU A 562 -7.47 13.73 -16.48
C LEU A 562 -6.37 14.05 -15.46
N GLN A 563 -6.26 15.31 -15.04
CA GLN A 563 -5.28 15.71 -14.04
C GLN A 563 -5.56 15.02 -12.69
N ARG A 564 -6.83 14.97 -12.27
CA ARG A 564 -7.21 14.31 -11.02
C ARG A 564 -6.90 12.81 -11.00
N VAL A 565 -7.16 12.08 -12.10
CA VAL A 565 -6.89 10.63 -12.14
C VAL A 565 -5.39 10.34 -12.14
N LYS A 566 -4.59 11.20 -12.77
CA LYS A 566 -3.12 11.15 -12.63
C LYS A 566 -2.71 11.29 -11.17
N ASP A 567 -3.18 12.33 -10.50
CA ASP A 567 -2.82 12.62 -9.11
C ASP A 567 -3.31 11.51 -8.15
N ALA A 568 -4.35 10.79 -8.55
CA ALA A 568 -4.87 9.60 -7.87
C ALA A 568 -4.11 8.30 -8.19
N GLY A 569 -3.08 8.33 -9.04
CA GLY A 569 -2.20 7.20 -9.32
C GLY A 569 -2.58 6.35 -10.54
N ALA A 570 -3.39 6.88 -11.48
CA ALA A 570 -3.66 6.21 -12.75
C ALA A 570 -2.37 6.05 -13.58
N THR A 571 -2.18 4.86 -14.16
CA THR A 571 -1.04 4.50 -15.01
C THR A 571 -1.25 5.00 -16.44
N ALA A 572 -2.47 4.86 -16.95
CA ALA A 572 -2.85 5.30 -18.29
C ALA A 572 -4.36 5.57 -18.36
N VAL A 573 -4.76 6.34 -19.37
CA VAL A 573 -6.15 6.56 -19.75
C VAL A 573 -6.37 6.01 -21.16
N ILE A 574 -7.46 5.29 -21.35
CA ILE A 574 -7.88 4.73 -22.62
C ILE A 574 -9.24 5.32 -22.98
N ASN A 575 -9.40 5.73 -24.24
CA ASN A 575 -10.64 6.29 -24.76
C ASN A 575 -10.88 5.99 -26.24
N GLY A 576 -12.06 6.37 -26.74
CA GLY A 576 -12.50 6.25 -28.13
C GLY A 576 -12.92 7.60 -28.69
N HIS A 577 -14.10 7.66 -29.30
CA HIS A 577 -14.82 8.83 -29.80
C HIS A 577 -14.16 9.53 -31.00
N THR A 578 -12.87 9.80 -30.92
CA THR A 578 -12.10 10.24 -32.09
C THR A 578 -11.67 9.01 -32.87
N HIS A 579 -12.19 8.88 -34.09
CA HIS A 579 -11.95 7.69 -34.92
C HIS A 579 -10.56 7.66 -35.56
N LEU A 580 -9.53 7.50 -34.75
CA LEU A 580 -8.14 7.28 -35.11
C LEU A 580 -7.40 6.67 -33.91
N TYR A 581 -6.17 6.21 -34.15
CA TYR A 581 -5.25 5.93 -33.05
C TYR A 581 -4.43 7.17 -32.72
N GLU A 582 -4.39 7.55 -31.46
CA GLU A 582 -3.46 8.58 -30.97
C GLU A 582 -2.92 8.24 -29.59
N ARG A 583 -1.60 8.41 -29.42
CA ARG A 583 -0.94 8.39 -28.12
C ARG A 583 -0.45 9.78 -27.76
N ILE A 584 -1.06 10.37 -26.75
CA ILE A 584 -0.63 11.66 -26.17
C ILE A 584 0.05 11.39 -24.83
N VAL A 585 1.23 11.96 -24.63
CA VAL A 585 1.96 11.89 -23.35
C VAL A 585 2.23 13.30 -22.88
N GLU A 586 1.28 13.86 -22.14
CA GLU A 586 1.40 15.19 -21.50
C GLU A 586 1.70 15.02 -20.00
N THR A 587 0.73 14.48 -19.26
CA THR A 587 0.85 14.28 -17.81
C THR A 587 0.86 12.80 -17.42
N ILE A 588 0.01 12.00 -18.06
CA ILE A 588 -0.02 10.53 -18.10
C ILE A 588 -0.29 10.09 -19.55
N PRO A 589 0.12 8.87 -19.96
CA PRO A 589 -0.15 8.37 -21.30
C PRO A 589 -1.67 8.22 -21.50
N GLN A 590 -2.16 8.84 -22.58
CA GLN A 590 -3.53 8.72 -23.07
C GLN A 590 -3.49 7.99 -24.41
N PHE A 591 -4.31 6.95 -24.54
CA PHE A 591 -4.48 6.19 -25.77
C PHE A 591 -5.91 6.36 -26.27
N THR A 592 -6.06 7.07 -27.39
CA THR A 592 -7.29 7.12 -28.16
C THR A 592 -7.27 5.96 -29.16
N VAL A 593 -8.29 5.11 -29.10
CA VAL A 593 -8.37 3.84 -29.85
C VAL A 593 -9.72 3.75 -30.56
N GLY A 594 -10.15 4.83 -31.23
CA GLY A 594 -11.39 4.88 -32.01
C GLY A 594 -11.27 4.19 -33.36
N THR A 595 -10.67 3.01 -33.37
CA THR A 595 -10.20 2.31 -34.57
C THR A 595 -10.98 1.02 -34.82
N GLY A 596 -12.11 0.84 -34.13
CA GLY A 596 -12.87 -0.41 -34.09
C GLY A 596 -13.74 -0.69 -35.31
N GLY A 597 -14.02 0.30 -36.16
CA GLY A 597 -14.73 0.05 -37.43
C GLY A 597 -15.56 1.21 -37.97
N HIS A 598 -15.90 2.22 -37.17
CA HIS A 598 -16.57 3.43 -37.68
C HIS A 598 -15.66 4.21 -38.65
N PRO A 599 -16.19 4.93 -39.67
CA PRO A 599 -15.40 5.82 -40.52
C PRO A 599 -14.37 6.69 -39.78
N LEU A 600 -13.10 6.58 -40.18
CA LEU A 600 -11.98 7.26 -39.56
C LEU A 600 -12.07 8.78 -39.74
N HIS A 601 -11.62 9.52 -38.73
CA HIS A 601 -11.47 10.97 -38.80
C HIS A 601 -10.15 11.36 -39.48
N GLY A 602 -10.15 12.53 -40.11
CA GLY A 602 -8.91 13.16 -40.57
C GLY A 602 -8.07 13.65 -39.39
N ILE A 603 -6.86 14.11 -39.69
CA ILE A 603 -5.98 14.75 -38.71
C ILE A 603 -6.22 16.26 -38.76
N GLY A 604 -6.52 16.85 -37.61
CA GLY A 604 -6.70 18.28 -37.38
C GLY A 604 -5.43 18.95 -36.87
N ALA A 605 -5.59 19.95 -35.99
CA ALA A 605 -4.46 20.57 -35.31
C ALA A 605 -3.81 19.55 -34.36
N ILE A 606 -2.51 19.31 -34.54
CA ILE A 606 -1.79 18.30 -33.77
C ILE A 606 -1.46 18.85 -32.38
N ASN A 607 -1.86 18.12 -31.34
CA ASN A 607 -1.45 18.40 -29.97
C ASN A 607 0.09 18.27 -29.86
N PRO A 608 0.82 19.25 -29.29
CA PRO A 608 2.28 19.18 -29.15
C PRO A 608 2.79 17.96 -28.37
N ASN A 609 1.95 17.38 -27.52
CA ASN A 609 2.27 16.20 -26.71
C ASN A 609 1.90 14.87 -27.39
N SER A 610 1.35 14.92 -28.62
CA SER A 610 1.11 13.73 -29.44
C SER A 610 2.43 13.07 -29.82
N LYS A 611 2.59 11.79 -29.49
CA LYS A 611 3.79 11.00 -29.78
C LYS A 611 3.58 10.09 -30.98
N ARG A 612 2.34 9.73 -31.26
CA ARG A 612 1.95 8.94 -32.42
C ARG A 612 0.50 9.23 -32.77
N ILE A 613 0.21 9.39 -34.06
CA ILE A 613 -1.14 9.54 -34.61
C ILE A 613 -1.25 8.73 -35.90
N LEU A 614 -2.26 7.87 -35.99
CA LEU A 614 -2.48 6.96 -37.12
C LEU A 614 -3.97 6.89 -37.44
N PRO A 615 -4.44 7.44 -38.58
CA PRO A 615 -5.80 7.25 -39.07
C PRO A 615 -5.89 5.86 -39.74
N THR A 616 -5.95 4.80 -38.93
CA THR A 616 -6.04 3.41 -39.40
C THR A 616 -6.86 2.54 -38.44
N TYR A 617 -7.34 1.40 -38.93
CA TYR A 617 -8.12 0.45 -38.15
C TYR A 617 -7.22 -0.54 -37.41
N GLY A 618 -7.65 -0.95 -36.22
CA GLY A 618 -6.87 -1.81 -35.34
C GLY A 618 -7.40 -1.84 -33.91
N TYR A 619 -6.63 -2.43 -33.01
CA TYR A 619 -6.91 -2.43 -31.57
C TYR A 619 -5.66 -2.09 -30.77
N LEU A 620 -5.86 -1.73 -29.51
CA LEU A 620 -4.77 -1.58 -28.56
C LEU A 620 -4.61 -2.88 -27.77
N ARG A 621 -3.39 -3.41 -27.76
CA ARG A 621 -2.98 -4.60 -27.01
C ARG A 621 -2.23 -4.14 -25.77
N LEU A 622 -2.65 -4.59 -24.60
CA LEU A 622 -1.94 -4.37 -23.34
C LEU A 622 -1.46 -5.71 -22.78
N ARG A 623 -0.14 -5.88 -22.71
CA ARG A 623 0.51 -6.96 -21.96
C ARG A 623 0.97 -6.42 -20.62
N ALA A 624 0.31 -6.84 -19.56
CA ALA A 624 0.54 -6.35 -18.21
C ALA A 624 1.19 -7.43 -17.34
N SER A 625 2.23 -7.03 -16.60
CA SER A 625 2.99 -7.91 -15.71
C SER A 625 3.22 -7.20 -14.35
N PRO A 626 3.79 -7.87 -13.34
CA PRO A 626 4.16 -7.21 -12.07
C PRO A 626 5.20 -6.09 -12.24
N VAL A 627 5.90 -6.03 -13.37
CA VAL A 627 7.09 -5.17 -13.54
C VAL A 627 6.99 -4.17 -14.68
N ARG A 628 6.16 -4.43 -15.69
CA ARG A 628 5.93 -3.55 -16.86
C ARG A 628 4.53 -3.71 -17.44
N SER A 629 4.05 -2.66 -18.11
CA SER A 629 2.88 -2.68 -19.00
C SER A 629 3.30 -2.27 -20.41
N VAL A 630 3.07 -3.14 -21.38
CA VAL A 630 3.41 -2.89 -22.78
C VAL A 630 2.12 -2.66 -23.57
N PHE A 631 1.95 -1.43 -24.04
CA PHE A 631 0.84 -1.00 -24.88
C PHE A 631 1.30 -1.02 -26.34
N GLN A 632 0.62 -1.77 -27.19
CA GLN A 632 0.93 -1.89 -28.61
C GLN A 632 -0.32 -1.62 -29.43
N PHE A 633 -0.24 -0.71 -30.40
CA PHE A 633 -1.30 -0.58 -31.38
C PHE A 633 -1.06 -1.53 -32.54
N VAL A 634 -2.01 -2.44 -32.77
CA VAL A 634 -1.94 -3.47 -33.80
C VAL A 634 -2.97 -3.15 -34.87
N ASN A 635 -2.52 -2.96 -36.11
CA ASN A 635 -3.42 -2.70 -37.22
C ASN A 635 -4.11 -3.99 -37.73
N VAL A 636 -5.07 -3.85 -38.64
CA VAL A 636 -5.79 -4.99 -39.26
C VAL A 636 -4.91 -5.99 -40.01
N ASN A 637 -3.66 -5.64 -40.34
CA ASN A 637 -2.68 -6.55 -40.96
C ASN A 637 -1.88 -7.35 -39.92
N GLY A 638 -2.10 -7.14 -38.62
CA GLY A 638 -1.34 -7.74 -37.54
C GLY A 638 -0.01 -7.04 -37.24
N GLU A 639 0.25 -5.88 -37.84
CA GLU A 639 1.49 -5.12 -37.66
C GLU A 639 1.38 -4.23 -36.41
N VAL A 640 2.44 -4.24 -35.59
CA VAL A 640 2.56 -3.30 -34.47
C VAL A 640 3.06 -1.96 -35.02
N LEU A 641 2.20 -0.94 -35.00
CA LEU A 641 2.52 0.39 -35.55
C LEU A 641 2.93 1.42 -34.50
N ASP A 642 2.73 1.10 -33.22
CA ASP A 642 3.22 1.88 -32.08
C ASP A 642 3.40 0.97 -30.87
N GLU A 643 4.39 1.30 -30.04
CA GLU A 643 4.63 0.63 -28.77
C GLU A 643 4.98 1.66 -27.69
N TYR A 644 4.44 1.44 -26.49
CA TYR A 644 4.76 2.21 -25.30
C TYR A 644 4.87 1.29 -24.09
N ILE A 645 5.98 1.42 -23.34
CA ILE A 645 6.26 0.62 -22.15
C ILE A 645 6.14 1.53 -20.92
N ALA A 646 5.32 1.12 -19.95
CA ALA A 646 5.01 1.84 -18.72
C ALA A 646 5.48 1.11 -17.45
#